data_AF-A0A8M1KKY3-F1
#
_entry.id   AF-A0A8M1KKY3-F1
#
_cell.length_a   1.000
_cell.length_b   1.000
_cell.length_c   1.000
_cell.angle_alpha   90.00
_cell.angle_beta   90.00
_cell.angle_gamma   90.00
#
_symmetry.space_group_name_H-M   'P 1'
#
loop_
_entity.id
_entity.type
_entity.pdbx_description
1 polymer ?
#
loop_
_entity_poly.entity_id
_entity_poly.type
_entity_poly.pdbx_seq_one_letter_code
_entity_poly.pdbx_strand_id
1 'polypeptide(L)'
;MEGCVFECVSAAAVHEELDDESRRLCDVRPFLPVLRLLRRGCADNQRVLSSKIGTLIGKGLQELDSLQDQEVKDFRLKMQRISEEKLLRLQMMSYGEWLQASFSPQLEAGPTDDVIDKLTEGGVKITIHYDQSQDTASVRVCVSSNVEQLVDHALKKWSSTHQQQGCHDDYILRVSGKLEFLYGKHPLIQYKYIRSCVLAQEAPHLTLVHVDVIKSMFQKELNVVSAALSQRPANPPLPQKKRATSQVQVCVWDVQCPFKVILVRGIKVNAEETAKVQVRAGLFHGAELLCVPSVSEEVSGRAEHVWRHTLEFDISVCDLPRMSRLCFALYAVSHKKKQKSTKHSHKYQTIRKAGKVHYPIAWVNTMVFDYKGHLKTGDILLHCWSSFPDELEEMLNPIGTVQTNPYTENATTLHIQIPDYSSQPIIFPPFDKILEKAAEVAKGSDCPPMTGRGGKKFHIELKEIMDREPLAQLCENEKDLIWTLRYDCRENFHQSLPKLLLSVKWNKHEDMAQLQALLQIWPKLSPRDALELLDFNYPDQYVREYAVNCLRDMSDEELSQYLLQLVQVLRYEPYYDCALTRFLLERAQNNRFIGHFLFWHLRSEIHMPAVTVQFALLLEAYCRGSIPHIEVLKKQVDALSKLKAVNSLVKTGAVKSKARSKDGHLKEAMLTCLRQSGFTEALADIHNPLNPSVLLATVNVDKCKYMDSKMKPLWIVYDNKLLGGDTLGIIYKNGDDLRQDMLTLQILKLMDKLWKEANLDLRILPYGCLATGDRSGLIEVVLLADTIANIQKTSSNMTATAAFNKDALLNWLKEKNSGDALERAIEEFTLSCAGYCVATYVLGIGDRHSDNIMVRSTGQLFHIDFGHILGNFKSKFGIKRERVPFILTHDFIHVIQQGKTANTQKFGSFRQYCEEAYLVLRRNGNLIITLFALMLTAGLPELTSVKDIQYLKDSLALGKTDDDALKQFRQKFDEALRESWTTKVNWMAHHLAHAS
;
A
#
# COMPACT_ATOMS: atom_id res chain seq x y z
N MET A 1 12.24 34.24 -32.54
CA MET A 1 11.33 33.29 -31.87
C MET A 1 11.99 32.59 -30.69
N GLU A 2 13.30 32.29 -30.74
CA GLU A 2 14.06 31.63 -29.66
C GLU A 2 14.06 32.34 -28.29
N GLY A 3 13.68 33.62 -28.25
CA GLY A 3 13.51 34.38 -27.01
C GLY A 3 12.11 34.26 -26.38
N CYS A 4 11.23 33.39 -26.90
CA CYS A 4 9.87 33.19 -26.41
C CYS A 4 9.57 31.72 -26.09
N VAL A 5 8.57 31.45 -25.25
CA VAL A 5 8.06 30.12 -24.89
C VAL A 5 6.53 30.14 -24.92
N PHE A 6 5.89 29.03 -25.27
CA PHE A 6 4.44 28.92 -25.20
C PHE A 6 3.99 28.53 -23.78
N GLU A 7 2.88 29.12 -23.33
CA GLU A 7 2.15 28.74 -22.12
C GLU A 7 0.75 28.30 -22.51
N CYS A 8 0.22 27.27 -21.85
CA CYS A 8 -1.17 26.86 -22.00
C CYS A 8 -1.79 26.51 -20.65
N VAL A 9 -3.11 26.40 -20.59
CA VAL A 9 -3.81 25.82 -19.45
C VAL A 9 -4.04 24.35 -19.75
N SER A 10 -3.49 23.45 -18.95
CA SER A 10 -3.68 22.00 -19.09
C SER A 10 -5.09 21.57 -18.72
N ALA A 11 -5.47 20.33 -19.07
CA ALA A 11 -6.75 19.74 -18.67
C ALA A 11 -6.95 19.65 -17.14
N ALA A 12 -5.88 19.77 -16.35
CA ALA A 12 -5.92 19.84 -14.89
C ALA A 12 -6.02 21.28 -14.36
N ALA A 13 -6.38 22.25 -15.19
CA ALA A 13 -6.45 23.68 -14.86
C ALA A 13 -5.11 24.26 -14.32
N VAL A 14 -3.99 23.71 -14.76
CA VAL A 14 -2.63 24.18 -14.41
C VAL A 14 -2.03 24.95 -15.57
N HIS A 15 -1.44 26.11 -15.29
CA HIS A 15 -0.58 26.83 -16.24
C HIS A 15 0.69 26.03 -16.52
N GLU A 16 0.87 25.60 -17.76
CA GLU A 16 2.01 24.79 -18.22
C GLU A 16 2.85 25.61 -19.21
N GLU A 17 4.08 25.92 -18.82
CA GLU A 17 5.10 26.46 -19.71
C GLU A 17 5.72 25.33 -20.54
N LEU A 18 5.70 25.47 -21.86
CA LEU A 18 6.12 24.47 -22.83
C LEU A 18 7.58 24.70 -23.24
N ASP A 19 8.50 24.45 -22.31
CA ASP A 19 9.96 24.55 -22.57
C ASP A 19 10.41 23.59 -23.68
N ASP A 20 9.76 22.44 -23.77
CA ASP A 20 10.00 21.42 -24.78
C ASP A 20 9.08 21.63 -25.99
N GLU A 21 9.54 22.44 -26.94
CA GLU A 21 8.84 22.74 -28.20
C GLU A 21 8.82 21.53 -29.18
N SER A 22 9.47 20.41 -28.84
CA SER A 22 9.33 19.16 -29.62
C SER A 22 8.01 18.43 -29.34
N ARG A 23 7.32 18.77 -28.24
CA ARG A 23 6.04 18.17 -27.88
C ARG A 23 4.95 18.58 -28.85
N ARG A 24 4.13 17.62 -29.25
CA ARG A 24 3.00 17.86 -30.16
C ARG A 24 1.84 18.47 -29.38
N LEU A 25 1.04 19.28 -30.06
CA LEU A 25 -0.14 19.91 -29.44
C LEU A 25 -1.14 18.88 -28.88
N CYS A 26 -1.28 17.73 -29.55
CA CYS A 26 -2.13 16.62 -29.08
C CYS A 26 -1.55 15.88 -27.86
N ASP A 27 -0.26 16.05 -27.55
CA ASP A 27 0.38 15.50 -26.36
C ASP A 27 0.23 16.44 -25.17
N VAL A 28 0.34 17.75 -25.43
CA VAL A 28 0.12 18.82 -24.45
C VAL A 28 -1.33 18.85 -23.98
N ARG A 29 -2.30 18.68 -24.90
CA ARG A 29 -3.75 18.71 -24.60
C ARG A 29 -4.16 19.93 -23.77
N PRO A 30 -3.97 21.15 -24.31
CA PRO A 30 -4.43 22.33 -23.62
C PRO A 30 -5.96 22.27 -23.48
N PHE A 31 -6.48 22.68 -22.33
CA PHE A 31 -7.90 22.65 -21.99
C PHE A 31 -8.76 23.37 -23.03
N LEU A 32 -8.25 24.51 -23.51
CA LEU A 32 -8.72 25.19 -24.71
C LEU A 32 -7.56 25.30 -25.70
N PRO A 33 -7.82 25.35 -27.02
CA PRO A 33 -6.78 25.50 -28.04
C PRO A 33 -6.22 26.93 -28.08
N VAL A 34 -5.74 27.42 -26.94
CA VAL A 34 -5.19 28.76 -26.72
C VAL A 34 -3.77 28.60 -26.18
N LEU A 35 -2.80 29.13 -26.93
CA LEU A 35 -1.40 29.20 -26.52
C LEU A 35 -1.02 30.67 -26.33
N ARG A 36 -0.50 31.01 -25.16
CA ARG A 36 0.02 32.33 -24.85
C ARG A 36 1.53 32.34 -25.09
N LEU A 37 2.03 33.36 -25.77
CA LEU A 37 3.47 33.51 -25.99
C LEU A 37 4.08 34.36 -24.87
N LEU A 38 5.07 33.81 -24.15
CA LEU A 38 5.84 34.47 -23.09
C LEU A 38 7.29 34.69 -23.52
N ARG A 39 8.02 35.60 -22.88
CA ARG A 39 9.46 35.83 -23.15
C ARG A 39 10.31 34.89 -22.28
N ARG A 40 11.24 34.13 -22.88
CA ARG A 40 12.19 33.26 -22.15
C ARG A 40 13.03 34.10 -21.19
N GLY A 41 13.19 33.63 -19.95
CA GLY A 41 13.93 34.32 -18.89
C GLY A 41 13.10 35.29 -18.01
N CYS A 42 11.78 35.41 -18.23
CA CYS A 42 10.89 36.19 -17.37
C CYS A 42 10.25 35.33 -16.25
N ALA A 43 10.29 34.00 -16.38
CA ALA A 43 9.74 33.05 -15.42
C ALA A 43 10.80 32.66 -14.38
N ASP A 44 10.42 32.73 -13.10
CA ASP A 44 11.18 32.21 -11.97
C ASP A 44 11.35 30.69 -12.12
N ASN A 45 12.57 30.14 -12.06
CA ASN A 45 12.79 28.69 -12.13
C ASN A 45 11.97 27.92 -11.06
N GLN A 46 11.62 28.57 -9.94
CA GLN A 46 10.70 28.00 -8.96
C GLN A 46 9.26 27.86 -9.49
N ARG A 47 8.81 28.79 -10.33
CA ARG A 47 7.50 28.68 -11.02
C ARG A 47 7.51 27.56 -12.04
N VAL A 48 8.58 27.44 -12.83
CA VAL A 48 8.74 26.34 -13.80
C VAL A 48 8.74 24.98 -13.08
N LEU A 49 9.50 24.84 -11.99
CA LEU A 49 9.50 23.63 -11.18
C LEU A 49 8.11 23.35 -10.57
N SER A 50 7.44 24.38 -10.05
CA SER A 50 6.10 24.25 -9.47
C SER A 50 5.06 23.83 -10.51
N SER A 51 5.15 24.34 -11.74
CA SER A 51 4.31 23.91 -12.87
C SER A 51 4.58 22.45 -13.25
N LYS A 52 5.87 22.07 -13.39
CA LYS A 52 6.26 20.67 -13.68
C LYS A 52 5.73 19.70 -12.62
N ILE A 53 5.86 20.06 -11.33
CA ILE A 53 5.31 19.26 -10.22
C ILE A 53 3.79 19.18 -10.33
N GLY A 54 3.10 20.31 -10.54
CA GLY A 54 1.64 20.35 -10.66
C GLY A 54 1.10 19.45 -11.77
N THR A 55 1.72 19.48 -12.95
CA THR A 55 1.37 18.62 -14.08
C THR A 55 1.65 17.15 -13.76
N LEU A 56 2.79 16.83 -13.14
CA LEU A 56 3.16 15.46 -12.76
C LEU A 56 2.18 14.84 -11.75
N ILE A 57 1.85 15.58 -10.68
CA ILE A 57 0.91 15.11 -9.65
C ILE A 57 -0.54 15.14 -10.14
N GLY A 58 -0.83 15.88 -11.21
CA GLY A 58 -2.17 16.05 -11.77
C GLY A 58 -3.06 16.99 -10.97
N LYS A 59 -2.47 17.94 -10.24
CA LYS A 59 -3.16 18.94 -9.41
C LYS A 59 -2.37 20.25 -9.37
N GLY A 60 -3.03 21.38 -9.58
CA GLY A 60 -2.36 22.68 -9.54
C GLY A 60 -1.92 23.06 -8.13
N LEU A 61 -0.64 23.39 -7.93
CA LEU A 61 -0.15 23.86 -6.63
C LEU A 61 -0.85 25.15 -6.17
N GLN A 62 -1.33 25.96 -7.11
CA GLN A 62 -2.17 27.14 -6.85
C GLN A 62 -3.48 26.81 -6.13
N GLU A 63 -4.03 25.60 -6.32
CA GLU A 63 -5.23 25.16 -5.60
C GLU A 63 -4.94 25.02 -4.11
N LEU A 64 -3.73 24.56 -3.74
CA LEU A 64 -3.32 24.46 -2.34
C LEU A 64 -3.16 25.85 -1.70
N ASP A 65 -2.64 26.82 -2.45
CA ASP A 65 -2.56 28.22 -2.02
C ASP A 65 -3.95 28.86 -1.85
N SER A 66 -4.90 28.47 -2.70
CA SER A 66 -6.28 28.99 -2.69
C SER A 66 -7.10 28.54 -1.48
N LEU A 67 -6.72 27.44 -0.81
CA LEU A 67 -7.38 26.96 0.41
C LEU A 67 -7.28 27.96 1.58
N GLN A 68 -6.28 28.85 1.55
CA GLN A 68 -5.96 29.80 2.62
C GLN A 68 -5.73 29.18 4.01
N ASP A 69 -5.60 27.86 4.10
CA ASP A 69 -5.35 27.11 5.33
C ASP A 69 -3.91 27.33 5.85
N GLN A 70 -3.79 27.66 7.13
CA GLN A 70 -2.49 27.91 7.76
C GLN A 70 -1.67 26.64 7.97
N GLU A 71 -2.31 25.48 8.24
CA GLU A 71 -1.61 24.21 8.40
C GLU A 71 -0.95 23.79 7.09
N VAL A 72 -1.67 23.95 5.98
CA VAL A 72 -1.16 23.70 4.62
C VAL A 72 0.07 24.57 4.34
N LYS A 73 0.01 25.88 4.63
CA LYS A 73 1.13 26.81 4.44
C LYS A 73 2.33 26.45 5.30
N ASP A 74 2.12 26.21 6.59
CA ASP A 74 3.18 25.85 7.54
C ASP A 74 3.86 24.52 7.14
N PHE A 75 3.08 23.53 6.71
CA PHE A 75 3.59 22.25 6.19
C PHE A 75 4.47 22.45 4.95
N ARG A 76 3.95 23.16 3.93
CA ARG A 76 4.68 23.40 2.66
C ARG A 76 6.01 24.12 2.90
N LEU A 77 6.00 25.17 3.72
CA LEU A 77 7.21 25.92 4.07
C LEU A 77 8.24 25.05 4.80
N LYS A 78 7.79 24.21 5.74
CA LYS A 78 8.67 23.30 6.48
C LYS A 78 9.27 22.23 5.57
N MET A 79 8.45 21.57 4.75
CA MET A 79 8.91 20.53 3.82
C MET A 79 9.81 21.08 2.72
N GLN A 80 9.57 22.32 2.28
CA GLN A 80 10.46 23.02 1.34
C GLN A 80 11.87 23.17 1.94
N ARG A 81 11.99 23.67 3.18
CA ARG A 81 13.30 23.81 3.84
C ARG A 81 14.04 22.48 3.96
N ILE A 82 13.34 21.43 4.40
CA ILE A 82 13.90 20.07 4.51
C ILE A 82 14.39 19.56 3.15
N SER A 83 13.60 19.77 2.10
CA SER A 83 13.95 19.37 0.74
C SER A 83 15.17 20.12 0.23
N GLU A 84 15.27 21.43 0.50
CA GLU A 84 16.41 22.26 0.13
C GLU A 84 17.69 21.84 0.87
N GLU A 85 17.62 21.59 2.17
CA GLU A 85 18.75 21.07 2.97
C GLU A 85 19.27 19.75 2.40
N LYS A 86 18.37 18.87 1.96
CA LYS A 86 18.74 17.61 1.31
C LYS A 86 19.43 17.83 -0.04
N LEU A 87 18.90 18.71 -0.89
CA LEU A 87 19.52 19.02 -2.19
C LEU A 87 20.94 19.60 -2.01
N LEU A 88 21.16 20.39 -0.96
CA LEU A 88 22.50 20.87 -0.60
C LEU A 88 23.43 19.73 -0.17
N ARG A 89 22.94 18.76 0.61
CA ARG A 89 23.72 17.55 0.95
C ARG A 89 24.08 16.75 -0.30
N LEU A 90 23.15 16.59 -1.25
CA LEU A 90 23.41 15.89 -2.52
C LEU A 90 24.55 16.53 -3.34
N GLN A 91 24.72 17.86 -3.29
CA GLN A 91 25.85 18.54 -3.95
C GLN A 91 27.20 18.22 -3.30
N MET A 92 27.21 17.82 -2.03
CA MET A 92 28.42 17.48 -1.28
C MET A 92 28.75 15.99 -1.31
N MET A 93 27.84 15.14 -1.81
CA MET A 93 28.02 13.69 -1.83
C MET A 93 29.04 13.27 -2.90
N SER A 94 29.77 12.19 -2.61
CA SER A 94 30.56 11.46 -3.59
C SER A 94 29.65 10.64 -4.53
N TYR A 95 30.19 10.23 -5.69
CA TYR A 95 29.45 9.35 -6.61
C TYR A 95 29.12 7.99 -5.97
N GLY A 96 29.94 7.52 -5.02
CA GLY A 96 29.72 6.26 -4.29
C GLY A 96 28.54 6.34 -3.33
N GLU A 97 28.46 7.43 -2.55
CA GLU A 97 27.31 7.68 -1.66
C GLU A 97 26.02 7.90 -2.47
N TRP A 98 26.10 8.57 -3.63
CA TRP A 98 24.98 8.72 -4.54
C TRP A 98 24.50 7.39 -5.11
N LEU A 99 25.44 6.51 -5.50
CA LEU A 99 25.13 5.17 -5.99
C LEU A 99 24.42 4.36 -4.89
N GLN A 100 24.87 4.47 -3.64
CA GLN A 100 24.24 3.82 -2.50
C GLN A 100 22.80 4.30 -2.25
N ALA A 101 22.55 5.60 -2.35
CA ALA A 101 21.22 6.17 -2.16
C ALA A 101 20.26 5.88 -3.34
N SER A 102 20.78 5.89 -4.57
CA SER A 102 19.95 5.72 -5.79
C SER A 102 19.76 4.27 -6.19
N PHE A 103 20.75 3.40 -5.90
CA PHE A 103 20.82 2.01 -6.32
C PHE A 103 21.44 1.14 -5.22
N SER A 104 20.80 1.11 -4.04
CA SER A 104 21.24 0.27 -2.92
C SER A 104 21.26 -1.22 -3.32
N PRO A 105 22.27 -2.00 -2.88
CA PRO A 105 22.35 -3.41 -3.23
C PRO A 105 21.24 -4.17 -2.48
N GLN A 106 20.59 -5.11 -3.18
CA GLN A 106 19.56 -5.96 -2.58
C GLN A 106 20.24 -7.16 -1.91
N LEU A 107 20.35 -7.11 -0.59
CA LEU A 107 21.01 -8.12 0.22
C LEU A 107 19.97 -8.88 1.05
N GLU A 108 20.04 -10.20 1.02
CA GLU A 108 19.24 -11.04 1.92
C GLU A 108 20.06 -11.42 3.16
N ALA A 109 19.45 -11.26 4.34
CA ALA A 109 20.00 -11.69 5.60
C ALA A 109 19.63 -13.16 5.86
N GLY A 110 20.62 -14.00 6.16
CA GLY A 110 20.41 -15.40 6.57
C GLY A 110 21.65 -16.26 6.34
N PRO A 111 21.80 -17.37 7.07
CA PRO A 111 22.83 -18.37 6.77
C PRO A 111 22.61 -18.98 5.37
N THR A 112 23.67 -19.50 4.75
CA THR A 112 23.53 -20.35 3.56
C THR A 112 22.84 -21.65 3.97
N ASP A 113 21.77 -22.03 3.28
CA ASP A 113 21.11 -23.32 3.52
C ASP A 113 22.02 -24.48 3.07
N ASP A 114 21.93 -25.64 3.72
CA ASP A 114 22.61 -26.89 3.30
C ASP A 114 22.35 -27.21 1.81
N VAL A 115 21.20 -26.76 1.28
CA VAL A 115 20.81 -26.90 -0.12
C VAL A 115 21.67 -26.02 -1.03
N ILE A 116 21.95 -24.78 -0.62
CA ILE A 116 22.80 -23.86 -1.38
C ILE A 116 24.24 -24.37 -1.36
N ASP A 117 24.71 -24.88 -0.23
CA ASP A 117 26.07 -25.42 -0.12
C ASP A 117 26.26 -26.66 -1.01
N LYS A 118 25.25 -27.54 -1.09
CA LYS A 118 25.23 -28.67 -2.05
C LYS A 118 25.14 -28.23 -3.51
N LEU A 119 24.33 -27.22 -3.83
CA LEU A 119 24.17 -26.71 -5.19
C LEU A 119 25.41 -25.95 -5.69
N THR A 120 26.24 -25.47 -4.76
CA THR A 120 27.42 -24.67 -5.05
C THR A 120 28.73 -25.43 -4.85
N GLU A 121 28.66 -26.74 -4.59
CA GLU A 121 29.79 -27.64 -4.44
C GLU A 121 30.60 -27.72 -5.76
N GLY A 122 31.61 -26.85 -5.89
CA GLY A 122 32.40 -26.65 -7.11
C GLY A 122 32.35 -25.24 -7.72
N GLY A 123 31.62 -24.30 -7.12
CA GLY A 123 31.54 -22.89 -7.52
C GLY A 123 30.45 -22.59 -8.56
N VAL A 124 29.91 -21.37 -8.53
CA VAL A 124 28.82 -20.92 -9.42
C VAL A 124 29.40 -20.39 -10.72
N LYS A 125 28.80 -20.83 -11.85
CA LYS A 125 29.12 -20.32 -13.19
C LYS A 125 28.34 -19.02 -13.43
N ILE A 126 29.06 -17.91 -13.47
CA ILE A 126 28.52 -16.58 -13.74
C ILE A 126 28.90 -16.17 -15.17
N THR A 127 27.94 -15.68 -15.95
CA THR A 127 28.18 -15.14 -17.28
C THR A 127 28.41 -13.64 -17.19
N ILE A 128 29.62 -13.21 -17.55
CA ILE A 128 30.02 -11.80 -17.59
C ILE A 128 29.92 -11.28 -19.02
N HIS A 129 29.18 -10.20 -19.19
CA HIS A 129 29.11 -9.40 -20.41
C HIS A 129 30.03 -8.17 -20.25
N TYR A 130 30.69 -7.75 -21.32
CA TYR A 130 31.55 -6.57 -21.29
C TYR A 130 30.83 -5.40 -21.96
N ASP A 131 30.74 -4.27 -21.25
CA ASP A 131 30.03 -3.09 -21.76
C ASP A 131 30.63 -2.66 -23.12
N GLN A 132 29.76 -2.33 -24.08
CA GLN A 132 30.11 -2.00 -25.48
C GLN A 132 30.71 -3.12 -26.35
N SER A 133 30.84 -4.36 -25.85
CA SER A 133 31.16 -5.54 -26.67
C SER A 133 29.98 -6.53 -26.73
N GLN A 134 29.91 -7.34 -27.79
CA GLN A 134 29.02 -8.50 -27.83
C GLN A 134 29.64 -9.75 -27.17
N ASP A 135 30.89 -9.65 -26.74
CA ASP A 135 31.60 -10.77 -26.12
C ASP A 135 31.09 -11.07 -24.71
N THR A 136 31.03 -12.36 -24.40
CA THR A 136 30.68 -12.85 -23.07
C THR A 136 31.71 -13.85 -22.56
N ALA A 137 31.94 -13.87 -21.25
CA ALA A 137 32.86 -14.79 -20.61
C ALA A 137 32.18 -15.47 -19.42
N SER A 138 32.18 -16.81 -19.37
CA SER A 138 31.73 -17.54 -18.19
C SER A 138 32.87 -17.68 -17.18
N VAL A 139 32.69 -17.19 -15.96
CA VAL A 139 33.64 -17.31 -14.85
C VAL A 139 33.04 -18.23 -13.79
N ARG A 140 33.83 -19.13 -13.22
CA ARG A 140 33.41 -19.98 -12.10
C ARG A 140 34.03 -19.45 -10.81
N VAL A 141 33.21 -19.07 -9.84
CA VAL A 141 33.65 -18.43 -8.60
C VAL A 141 32.95 -19.07 -7.39
N CYS A 142 33.61 -19.07 -6.24
CA CYS A 142 33.01 -19.51 -4.99
C CYS A 142 31.93 -18.52 -4.54
N VAL A 143 30.83 -19.00 -3.97
CA VAL A 143 29.72 -18.14 -3.54
C VAL A 143 30.01 -17.31 -2.29
N SER A 144 31.04 -17.69 -1.54
CA SER A 144 31.58 -16.93 -0.41
C SER A 144 32.55 -15.83 -0.83
N SER A 145 32.98 -15.80 -2.10
CA SER A 145 33.79 -14.71 -2.65
C SER A 145 33.04 -13.39 -2.63
N ASN A 146 33.78 -12.29 -2.62
CA ASN A 146 33.21 -10.95 -2.72
C ASN A 146 33.16 -10.46 -4.17
N VAL A 147 32.54 -9.29 -4.40
CA VAL A 147 32.41 -8.67 -5.73
C VAL A 147 33.77 -8.32 -6.33
N GLU A 148 34.71 -7.80 -5.54
CA GLU A 148 36.05 -7.42 -5.99
C GLU A 148 36.80 -8.61 -6.62
N GLN A 149 36.74 -9.77 -5.96
CA GLN A 149 37.33 -11.02 -6.46
C GLN A 149 36.70 -11.45 -7.79
N LEU A 150 35.37 -11.33 -7.93
CA LEU A 150 34.67 -11.67 -9.17
C LEU A 150 35.08 -10.74 -10.33
N VAL A 151 35.25 -9.44 -10.05
CA VAL A 151 35.76 -8.46 -11.02
C VAL A 151 37.18 -8.81 -11.45
N ASP A 152 38.08 -9.12 -10.50
CA ASP A 152 39.46 -9.54 -10.81
C ASP A 152 39.49 -10.79 -11.70
N HIS A 153 38.65 -11.78 -11.42
CA HIS A 153 38.55 -12.99 -12.23
C HIS A 153 38.01 -12.70 -13.65
N ALA A 154 37.03 -11.80 -13.76
CA ALA A 154 36.51 -11.35 -15.05
C ALA A 154 37.58 -10.62 -15.86
N LEU A 155 38.27 -9.65 -15.26
CA LEU A 155 39.32 -8.86 -15.89
C LEU A 155 40.49 -9.73 -16.35
N LYS A 156 40.96 -10.68 -15.53
CA LYS A 156 42.01 -11.64 -15.93
C LYS A 156 41.63 -12.42 -17.19
N LYS A 157 40.36 -12.86 -17.28
CA LYS A 157 39.83 -13.59 -18.42
C LYS A 157 39.61 -12.70 -19.66
N TRP A 158 39.35 -11.41 -19.45
CA TRP A 158 39.29 -10.42 -20.51
C TRP A 158 40.68 -10.10 -21.08
N SER A 159 41.65 -9.82 -20.21
CA SER A 159 43.02 -9.47 -20.57
C SER A 159 43.73 -10.59 -21.33
N SER A 160 43.43 -11.87 -21.04
CA SER A 160 43.96 -13.00 -21.82
C SER A 160 43.53 -12.99 -23.28
N THR A 161 42.41 -12.33 -23.60
CA THR A 161 41.80 -12.31 -24.93
C THR A 161 42.03 -10.98 -25.66
N HIS A 162 42.08 -9.85 -24.94
CA HIS A 162 42.07 -8.50 -25.52
C HIS A 162 43.30 -7.61 -25.17
N GLN A 163 44.31 -8.12 -24.45
CA GLN A 163 45.57 -7.40 -24.12
C GLN A 163 45.40 -6.01 -23.45
N GLN A 164 44.25 -5.73 -22.82
CA GLN A 164 44.03 -4.54 -22.01
C GLN A 164 44.15 -4.88 -20.52
N GLN A 165 44.96 -4.11 -19.78
CA GLN A 165 45.04 -4.17 -18.31
C GLN A 165 44.15 -3.07 -17.72
N GLY A 166 43.18 -3.45 -16.91
CA GLY A 166 42.35 -2.54 -16.10
C GLY A 166 42.45 -2.90 -14.62
N CYS A 167 42.27 -1.91 -13.73
CA CYS A 167 42.18 -2.14 -12.29
C CYS A 167 40.75 -2.53 -11.91
N HIS A 168 40.54 -3.35 -10.87
CA HIS A 168 39.18 -3.67 -10.41
C HIS A 168 38.42 -2.43 -9.90
N ASP A 169 39.14 -1.43 -9.37
CA ASP A 169 38.54 -0.17 -8.87
C ASP A 169 37.87 0.67 -9.97
N ASP A 170 38.21 0.42 -11.24
CA ASP A 170 37.66 1.14 -12.39
C ASP A 170 36.33 0.54 -12.89
N TYR A 171 35.89 -0.60 -12.34
CA TYR A 171 34.73 -1.33 -12.80
C TYR A 171 33.72 -1.65 -11.69
N ILE A 172 32.45 -1.70 -12.07
CA ILE A 172 31.35 -2.15 -11.23
C ILE A 172 30.54 -3.23 -11.94
N LEU A 173 30.01 -4.19 -11.18
CA LEU A 173 29.11 -5.20 -11.73
C LEU A 173 27.67 -4.70 -11.71
N ARG A 174 26.99 -4.83 -12.84
CA ARG A 174 25.56 -4.59 -12.99
C ARG A 174 24.85 -5.89 -13.34
N VAL A 175 23.65 -6.13 -12.85
CA VAL A 175 22.78 -7.19 -13.39
C VAL A 175 22.50 -6.89 -14.86
N SER A 176 22.73 -7.84 -15.78
CA SER A 176 22.78 -7.49 -17.20
C SER A 176 21.49 -6.85 -17.72
N GLY A 177 20.31 -7.31 -17.29
CA GLY A 177 19.01 -6.77 -17.71
C GLY A 177 18.43 -5.66 -16.84
N LYS A 178 19.15 -5.13 -15.84
CA LYS A 178 18.61 -4.18 -14.85
C LYS A 178 19.62 -3.12 -14.43
N LEU A 179 19.15 -1.94 -14.03
CA LEU A 179 19.91 -0.96 -13.24
C LEU A 179 19.97 -1.41 -11.78
N GLU A 180 20.63 -2.54 -11.55
CA GLU A 180 20.90 -3.12 -10.24
C GLU A 180 22.39 -3.42 -10.19
N PHE A 181 23.08 -2.88 -9.17
CA PHE A 181 24.53 -2.92 -9.09
C PHE A 181 24.97 -3.77 -7.90
N LEU A 182 26.02 -4.56 -8.10
CA LEU A 182 26.67 -5.35 -7.08
C LEU A 182 27.97 -4.64 -6.70
N TYR A 183 28.08 -4.25 -5.43
CA TYR A 183 29.25 -3.61 -4.85
C TYR A 183 29.27 -3.82 -3.33
N GLY A 184 30.41 -3.54 -2.71
CA GLY A 184 30.66 -3.77 -1.29
C GLY A 184 31.31 -5.12 -1.01
N LYS A 185 31.62 -5.36 0.28
CA LYS A 185 32.38 -6.53 0.74
C LYS A 185 31.49 -7.66 1.25
N HIS A 186 30.33 -7.84 0.61
CA HIS A 186 29.40 -8.91 0.94
C HIS A 186 29.73 -10.17 0.11
N PRO A 187 29.54 -11.38 0.67
CA PRO A 187 29.56 -12.62 -0.10
C PRO A 187 28.57 -12.57 -1.27
N LEU A 188 28.95 -13.12 -2.42
CA LEU A 188 28.11 -13.13 -3.62
C LEU A 188 26.72 -13.75 -3.37
N ILE A 189 26.63 -14.77 -2.50
CA ILE A 189 25.35 -15.42 -2.17
C ILE A 189 24.36 -14.54 -1.42
N GLN A 190 24.82 -13.47 -0.76
CA GLN A 190 23.92 -12.53 -0.06
C GLN A 190 23.18 -11.63 -1.04
N TYR A 191 23.70 -11.43 -2.26
CA TYR A 191 22.99 -10.64 -3.27
C TYR A 191 21.78 -11.41 -3.77
N LYS A 192 20.60 -10.82 -3.60
CA LYS A 192 19.31 -11.43 -3.91
C LYS A 192 19.24 -12.01 -5.33
N TYR A 193 19.77 -11.28 -6.31
CA TYR A 193 19.84 -11.75 -7.70
C TYR A 193 20.66 -13.05 -7.83
N ILE A 194 21.86 -13.10 -7.24
CA ILE A 194 22.72 -14.27 -7.28
C ILE A 194 22.06 -15.44 -6.57
N ARG A 195 21.54 -15.22 -5.35
CA ARG A 195 20.83 -16.26 -4.59
C ARG A 195 19.65 -16.83 -5.37
N SER A 196 18.84 -15.97 -5.97
CA SER A 196 17.67 -16.37 -6.77
C SER A 196 18.09 -17.23 -7.96
N CYS A 197 19.13 -16.84 -8.70
CA CYS A 197 19.68 -17.63 -9.80
C CYS A 197 20.21 -18.99 -9.33
N VAL A 198 20.94 -19.04 -8.22
CA VAL A 198 21.47 -20.28 -7.65
C VAL A 198 20.34 -21.24 -7.24
N LEU A 199 19.31 -20.72 -6.54
CA LEU A 199 18.14 -21.50 -6.13
C LEU A 199 17.32 -22.00 -7.33
N ALA A 200 17.29 -21.24 -8.42
CA ALA A 200 16.67 -21.63 -9.69
C ALA A 200 17.58 -22.53 -10.57
N GLN A 201 18.84 -22.76 -10.16
CA GLN A 201 19.86 -23.44 -10.96
C GLN A 201 20.10 -22.79 -12.34
N GLU A 202 19.96 -21.47 -12.41
CA GLU A 202 20.23 -20.65 -13.59
C GLU A 202 21.60 -19.95 -13.44
N ALA A 203 22.30 -19.74 -14.54
CA ALA A 203 23.57 -19.02 -14.51
C ALA A 203 23.29 -17.50 -14.36
N PRO A 204 23.84 -16.81 -13.33
CA PRO A 204 23.68 -15.37 -13.22
C PRO A 204 24.33 -14.64 -14.39
N HIS A 205 23.67 -13.60 -14.91
CA HIS A 205 24.18 -12.75 -15.98
C HIS A 205 24.50 -11.36 -15.42
N LEU A 206 25.78 -11.00 -15.43
CA LEU A 206 26.28 -9.71 -14.98
C LEU A 206 27.01 -8.99 -16.11
N THR A 207 26.97 -7.67 -16.13
CA THR A 207 27.69 -6.81 -17.06
C THR A 207 28.75 -6.03 -16.30
N LEU A 208 29.98 -6.05 -16.79
CA LEU A 208 31.08 -5.27 -16.27
C LEU A 208 31.01 -3.86 -16.86
N VAL A 209 30.74 -2.86 -16.03
CA VAL A 209 30.52 -1.46 -16.44
C VAL A 209 31.65 -0.59 -15.90
N HIS A 210 32.21 0.28 -16.74
CA HIS A 210 33.24 1.23 -16.32
C HIS A 210 32.64 2.32 -15.42
N VAL A 211 33.34 2.69 -14.34
CA VAL A 211 32.85 3.65 -13.34
C VAL A 211 32.54 5.04 -13.94
N ASP A 212 33.15 5.42 -15.06
CA ASP A 212 32.85 6.69 -15.74
C ASP A 212 31.41 6.80 -16.23
N VAL A 213 30.76 5.68 -16.56
CA VAL A 213 29.33 5.67 -16.90
C VAL A 213 28.50 6.12 -15.70
N ILE A 214 28.84 5.61 -14.51
CA ILE A 214 28.19 5.96 -13.24
C ILE A 214 28.47 7.42 -12.86
N LYS A 215 29.72 7.88 -13.02
CA LYS A 215 30.10 9.28 -12.81
C LYS A 215 29.35 10.22 -13.76
N SER A 216 29.14 9.82 -15.02
CA SER A 216 28.37 10.58 -15.99
C SER A 216 26.88 10.70 -15.59
N MET A 217 26.28 9.59 -15.13
CA MET A 217 24.92 9.61 -14.57
C MET A 217 24.81 10.54 -13.38
N PHE A 218 25.75 10.45 -12.44
CA PHE A 218 25.82 11.31 -11.27
C PHE A 218 25.96 12.79 -11.64
N GLN A 219 26.89 13.12 -12.55
CA GLN A 219 27.10 14.50 -13.00
C GLN A 219 25.85 15.09 -13.68
N LYS A 220 25.11 14.28 -14.44
CA LYS A 220 23.85 14.70 -15.06
C LYS A 220 22.82 15.09 -14.00
N GLU A 221 22.69 14.32 -12.92
CA GLU A 221 21.78 14.65 -11.82
C GLU A 221 22.25 15.89 -11.04
N LEU A 222 23.55 16.01 -10.77
CA LEU A 222 24.12 17.19 -10.11
C LEU A 222 23.87 18.48 -10.89
N ASN A 223 23.93 18.45 -12.22
CA ASN A 223 23.65 19.61 -13.06
C ASN A 223 22.19 20.05 -12.91
N VAL A 224 21.24 19.11 -12.86
CA VAL A 224 19.82 19.39 -12.65
C VAL A 224 19.58 20.00 -11.27
N VAL A 225 20.20 19.44 -10.23
CA VAL A 225 20.09 19.96 -8.84
C VAL A 225 20.70 21.36 -8.74
N SER A 226 21.87 21.58 -9.34
CA SER A 226 22.56 22.87 -9.29
C SER A 226 21.78 23.96 -10.01
N ALA A 227 21.15 23.65 -11.15
CA ALA A 227 20.26 24.58 -11.85
C ALA A 227 19.06 25.02 -10.98
N ALA A 228 18.51 24.12 -10.16
CA ALA A 228 17.42 24.43 -9.24
C ALA A 228 17.85 25.32 -8.06
N LEU A 229 19.09 25.19 -7.57
CA LEU A 229 19.61 25.93 -6.41
C LEU A 229 20.22 27.30 -6.74
N SER A 230 20.69 27.52 -7.98
CA SER A 230 21.54 28.68 -8.36
C SER A 230 20.83 30.04 -8.42
N GLN A 231 19.51 30.12 -8.27
CA GLN A 231 18.77 31.39 -8.33
C GLN A 231 18.14 31.71 -6.96
N ARG A 232 19.00 32.12 -6.03
CA ARG A 232 18.61 32.71 -4.75
C ARG A 232 18.21 34.18 -4.94
N PRO A 233 17.17 34.70 -4.27
CA PRO A 233 17.24 36.06 -3.77
C PRO A 233 18.34 36.12 -2.70
N ALA A 234 19.24 37.11 -2.79
CA ALA A 234 20.49 37.22 -2.05
C ALA A 234 20.36 37.37 -0.51
N ASN A 235 19.18 37.20 0.07
CA ASN A 235 18.99 37.27 1.51
C ASN A 235 18.28 36.00 1.99
N PRO A 236 18.89 35.17 2.86
CA PRO A 236 18.07 34.31 3.70
C PRO A 236 17.05 35.21 4.42
N PRO A 237 15.79 34.79 4.63
CA PRO A 237 14.95 35.46 5.61
C PRO A 237 15.78 35.53 6.89
N LEU A 238 16.05 36.73 7.39
CA LEU A 238 16.58 36.92 8.74
C LEU A 238 15.79 35.94 9.63
N PRO A 239 16.45 35.12 10.48
CA PRO A 239 15.70 34.30 11.42
C PRO A 239 14.70 35.25 12.06
N GLN A 240 13.41 34.99 11.86
CA GLN A 240 12.39 35.79 12.52
C GLN A 240 12.83 35.76 13.97
N LYS A 241 13.23 36.93 14.50
CA LYS A 241 13.47 37.08 15.94
C LYS A 241 12.23 36.44 16.53
N LYS A 242 12.39 35.34 17.28
CA LYS A 242 11.33 34.85 18.15
C LYS A 242 10.97 36.07 18.98
N ARG A 243 9.93 36.82 18.57
CA ARG A 243 9.28 37.75 19.45
C ARG A 243 8.68 36.82 20.47
N ALA A 244 9.43 36.59 21.54
CA ALA A 244 8.86 36.18 22.80
C ALA A 244 8.01 37.35 23.30
N THR A 245 6.94 37.66 22.57
CA THR A 245 5.72 38.06 23.25
C THR A 245 5.28 36.78 23.91
N SER A 246 5.65 36.64 25.18
CA SER A 246 5.00 35.74 26.13
C SER A 246 3.52 36.12 26.16
N GLN A 247 2.77 35.74 25.12
CA GLN A 247 1.34 35.61 25.25
C GLN A 247 1.17 34.59 26.36
N VAL A 248 0.64 35.06 27.49
CA VAL A 248 0.26 34.17 28.57
C VAL A 248 -0.77 33.21 27.96
N GLN A 249 -0.45 31.92 27.99
CA GLN A 249 -1.29 30.84 27.49
C GLN A 249 -1.78 30.05 28.69
N VAL A 250 -3.03 29.60 28.64
CA VAL A 250 -3.63 28.80 29.71
C VAL A 250 -3.47 27.32 29.37
N CYS A 251 -3.01 26.52 30.34
CA CYS A 251 -2.93 25.07 30.16
C CYS A 251 -4.35 24.50 30.17
N VAL A 252 -4.64 23.54 29.28
CA VAL A 252 -5.96 22.88 29.26
C VAL A 252 -6.31 22.24 30.61
N TRP A 253 -5.32 21.75 31.36
CA TRP A 253 -5.50 21.11 32.67
C TRP A 253 -5.97 22.07 33.77
N ASP A 254 -5.83 23.38 33.58
CA ASP A 254 -6.30 24.38 34.53
C ASP A 254 -7.81 24.71 34.34
N VAL A 255 -8.45 24.17 33.30
CA VAL A 255 -9.84 24.46 32.93
C VAL A 255 -10.77 23.34 33.38
N GLN A 256 -11.40 23.50 34.54
CA GLN A 256 -12.29 22.48 35.14
C GLN A 256 -13.74 22.51 34.63
N CYS A 257 -14.06 23.38 33.66
CA CYS A 257 -15.41 23.48 33.13
C CYS A 257 -15.79 22.26 32.27
N PRO A 258 -17.08 21.85 32.22
CA PRO A 258 -17.54 20.83 31.29
C PRO A 258 -17.42 21.30 29.84
N PHE A 259 -17.06 20.39 28.94
CA PHE A 259 -16.95 20.68 27.52
C PHE A 259 -18.34 20.81 26.88
N LYS A 260 -18.53 21.89 26.12
CA LYS A 260 -19.78 22.30 25.49
C LYS A 260 -19.56 22.64 24.02
N VAL A 261 -20.56 22.35 23.20
CA VAL A 261 -20.61 22.77 21.79
C VAL A 261 -21.99 23.32 21.50
N ILE A 262 -22.05 24.53 20.94
CA ILE A 262 -23.31 25.16 20.55
C ILE A 262 -23.60 24.78 19.09
N LEU A 263 -24.69 24.04 18.88
CA LEU A 263 -25.19 23.72 17.55
C LEU A 263 -26.05 24.89 17.05
N VAL A 264 -25.53 25.63 16.06
CA VAL A 264 -26.19 26.84 15.56
C VAL A 264 -27.23 26.50 14.52
N ARG A 265 -26.80 25.98 13.36
CA ARG A 265 -27.68 25.65 12.22
C ARG A 265 -27.07 24.60 11.28
N GLY A 266 -27.93 23.97 10.50
CA GLY A 266 -27.59 23.10 9.38
C GLY A 266 -28.10 23.71 8.08
N ILE A 267 -27.26 23.74 7.06
CA ILE A 267 -27.50 24.37 5.77
C ILE A 267 -27.44 23.29 4.69
N LYS A 268 -28.34 23.35 3.69
CA LYS A 268 -28.45 22.37 2.59
C LYS A 268 -28.65 20.92 3.10
N VAL A 269 -29.55 20.77 4.08
CA VAL A 269 -29.93 19.46 4.59
C VAL A 269 -31.06 18.90 3.72
N ASN A 270 -30.79 17.83 3.00
CA ASN A 270 -31.79 17.18 2.14
C ASN A 270 -32.53 16.09 2.93
N ALA A 271 -33.71 16.42 3.45
CA ALA A 271 -34.61 15.49 4.16
C ALA A 271 -36.02 15.54 3.55
N GLU A 272 -36.80 14.47 3.71
CA GLU A 272 -38.23 14.50 3.33
C GLU A 272 -39.00 15.54 4.17
N GLU A 273 -39.95 16.26 3.58
CA GLU A 273 -40.69 17.35 4.25
C GLU A 273 -41.43 16.91 5.54
N THR A 274 -41.76 15.62 5.65
CA THR A 274 -42.46 15.05 6.81
C THR A 274 -41.53 14.47 7.87
N ALA A 275 -40.23 14.37 7.58
CA ALA A 275 -39.23 13.89 8.52
C ALA A 275 -38.70 15.04 9.38
N LYS A 276 -38.48 14.78 10.67
CA LYS A 276 -37.76 15.72 11.52
C LYS A 276 -36.26 15.45 11.44
N VAL A 277 -35.43 16.46 11.58
CA VAL A 277 -33.96 16.30 11.56
C VAL A 277 -33.41 16.41 12.98
N GLN A 278 -32.47 15.53 13.28
CA GLN A 278 -31.75 15.47 14.55
C GLN A 278 -30.25 15.35 14.29
N VAL A 279 -29.45 16.03 15.12
CA VAL A 279 -28.00 15.92 15.12
C VAL A 279 -27.57 15.14 16.35
N ARG A 280 -26.73 14.12 16.15
CA ARG A 280 -26.06 13.39 17.21
C ARG A 280 -24.59 13.79 17.22
N ALA A 281 -24.03 14.01 18.41
CA ALA A 281 -22.64 14.38 18.60
C ALA A 281 -21.99 13.47 19.65
N GLY A 282 -20.74 13.06 19.42
CA GLY A 282 -19.96 12.25 20.35
C GLY A 282 -18.50 12.65 20.37
N LEU A 283 -17.85 12.43 21.50
CA LEU A 283 -16.41 12.63 21.69
C LEU A 283 -15.70 11.29 21.72
N PHE A 284 -14.68 11.14 20.88
CA PHE A 284 -13.94 9.90 20.71
C PHE A 284 -12.43 10.12 20.83
N HIS A 285 -11.74 9.09 21.29
CA HIS A 285 -10.30 8.93 21.17
C HIS A 285 -10.03 7.64 20.37
N GLY A 286 -9.82 7.78 19.07
CA GLY A 286 -9.71 6.62 18.18
C GLY A 286 -11.08 6.01 17.97
N ALA A 287 -11.26 4.73 18.31
CA ALA A 287 -12.56 4.07 18.39
C ALA A 287 -13.23 4.22 19.77
N GLU A 288 -12.50 4.58 20.82
CA GLU A 288 -13.06 4.64 22.18
C GLU A 288 -13.93 5.89 22.38
N LEU A 289 -15.13 5.69 22.91
CA LEU A 289 -16.05 6.76 23.28
C LEU A 289 -15.67 7.34 24.65
N LEU A 290 -15.40 8.65 24.71
CA LEU A 290 -14.92 9.32 25.93
C LEU A 290 -16.03 9.60 26.95
N CYS A 291 -17.25 9.89 26.47
CA CYS A 291 -18.42 10.18 27.28
C CYS A 291 -19.72 9.86 26.52
N VAL A 292 -20.86 9.87 27.20
CA VAL A 292 -22.17 9.59 26.57
C VAL A 292 -22.44 10.57 25.42
N PRO A 293 -22.90 10.12 24.23
CA PRO A 293 -23.15 11.01 23.10
C PRO A 293 -24.33 11.95 23.39
N SER A 294 -24.16 13.21 23.03
CA SER A 294 -25.19 14.24 23.16
C SER A 294 -26.08 14.28 21.90
N VAL A 295 -27.35 14.58 22.06
CA VAL A 295 -28.35 14.52 20.99
C VAL A 295 -29.17 15.80 20.98
N SER A 296 -29.29 16.43 19.81
CA SER A 296 -30.08 17.65 19.65
C SER A 296 -31.58 17.40 19.72
N GLU A 297 -32.33 18.48 19.91
CA GLU A 297 -33.77 18.50 19.66
C GLU A 297 -34.10 18.19 18.19
N GLU A 298 -35.31 17.65 17.97
CA GLU A 298 -35.84 17.34 16.64
C GLU A 298 -36.43 18.59 15.99
N VAL A 299 -35.88 19.03 14.87
CA VAL A 299 -36.32 20.24 14.16
C VAL A 299 -36.90 19.88 12.79
N SER A 300 -37.99 20.52 12.40
CA SER A 300 -38.56 20.41 11.04
C SER A 300 -38.09 21.57 10.18
N GLY A 301 -37.69 21.30 8.94
CA GLY A 301 -37.24 22.32 7.99
C GLY A 301 -37.09 21.75 6.57
N ARG A 302 -37.11 22.63 5.55
CA ARG A 302 -36.93 22.20 4.14
C ARG A 302 -35.47 22.02 3.75
N ALA A 303 -34.60 22.96 4.13
CA ALA A 303 -33.20 22.99 3.70
C ALA A 303 -32.28 23.62 4.75
N GLU A 304 -32.77 24.63 5.47
CA GLU A 304 -32.11 25.20 6.64
C GLU A 304 -32.82 24.76 7.92
N HIS A 305 -32.02 24.30 8.88
CA HIS A 305 -32.48 23.87 10.20
C HIS A 305 -31.72 24.67 11.25
N VAL A 306 -32.41 25.33 12.17
CA VAL A 306 -31.80 26.14 13.22
C VAL A 306 -32.09 25.48 14.56
N TRP A 307 -31.04 25.20 15.34
CA TRP A 307 -31.17 24.59 16.66
C TRP A 307 -30.93 25.60 17.79
N ARG A 308 -29.81 26.36 17.71
CA ARG A 308 -29.30 27.19 18.83
C ARG A 308 -29.29 26.42 20.15
N HIS A 309 -28.90 25.16 20.09
CA HIS A 309 -28.94 24.23 21.21
C HIS A 309 -27.53 23.95 21.71
N THR A 310 -27.33 23.98 23.03
CA THR A 310 -26.03 23.67 23.63
C THR A 310 -25.95 22.18 23.91
N LEU A 311 -25.06 21.49 23.21
CA LEU A 311 -24.69 20.11 23.46
C LEU A 311 -23.64 20.09 24.58
N GLU A 312 -24.06 19.66 25.77
CA GLU A 312 -23.17 19.46 26.92
C GLU A 312 -22.66 18.01 26.94
N PHE A 313 -21.37 17.86 27.18
CA PHE A 313 -20.70 16.56 27.27
C PHE A 313 -20.26 16.32 28.71
N ASP A 314 -20.45 15.09 29.19
CA ASP A 314 -20.06 14.66 30.54
C ASP A 314 -18.55 14.38 30.62
N ILE A 315 -17.76 15.41 30.31
CA ILE A 315 -16.30 15.42 30.39
C ILE A 315 -15.81 16.86 30.58
N SER A 316 -14.85 17.05 31.49
CA SER A 316 -14.22 18.34 31.75
C SER A 316 -13.22 18.69 30.65
N VAL A 317 -13.01 19.98 30.38
CA VAL A 317 -12.02 20.44 29.39
C VAL A 317 -10.61 19.95 29.75
N CYS A 318 -10.25 19.94 31.03
CA CYS A 318 -8.96 19.42 31.53
C CYS A 318 -8.72 17.92 31.23
N ASP A 319 -9.78 17.13 31.06
CA ASP A 319 -9.70 15.70 30.83
C ASP A 319 -9.72 15.31 29.35
N LEU A 320 -9.79 16.30 28.44
CA LEU A 320 -9.78 16.04 27.00
C LEU A 320 -8.38 15.59 26.52
N PRO A 321 -8.25 14.40 25.91
CA PRO A 321 -6.99 13.98 25.31
C PRO A 321 -6.61 14.85 24.10
N ARG A 322 -5.30 14.99 23.83
CA ARG A 322 -4.76 15.79 22.69
C ARG A 322 -5.41 15.45 21.36
N MET A 323 -5.69 14.16 21.15
CA MET A 323 -6.22 13.61 19.91
C MET A 323 -7.74 13.37 19.96
N SER A 324 -8.45 14.14 20.80
CA SER A 324 -9.92 14.13 20.89
C SER A 324 -10.57 14.49 19.55
N ARG A 325 -11.47 13.61 19.11
CA ARG A 325 -12.31 13.77 17.91
C ARG A 325 -13.74 14.08 18.31
N LEU A 326 -14.29 15.12 17.71
CA LEU A 326 -15.69 15.48 17.81
C LEU A 326 -16.41 15.00 16.54
N CYS A 327 -17.30 14.03 16.70
CA CYS A 327 -17.99 13.35 15.61
C CYS A 327 -19.46 13.74 15.59
N PHE A 328 -19.97 14.11 14.41
CA PHE A 328 -21.37 14.46 14.19
C PHE A 328 -22.02 13.56 13.15
N ALA A 329 -23.29 13.21 13.38
CA ALA A 329 -24.14 12.58 12.37
C ALA A 329 -25.54 13.22 12.38
N LEU A 330 -26.03 13.51 11.18
CA LEU A 330 -27.35 14.06 10.91
C LEU A 330 -28.28 12.91 10.50
N TYR A 331 -29.43 12.83 11.18
CA TYR A 331 -30.46 11.83 10.92
C TYR A 331 -31.79 12.48 10.60
N ALA A 332 -32.49 11.95 9.60
CA ALA A 332 -33.93 12.14 9.43
C ALA A 332 -34.67 11.13 10.30
N VAL A 333 -35.54 11.60 11.17
CA VAL A 333 -36.33 10.82 12.12
C VAL A 333 -37.76 10.76 11.64
N SER A 334 -38.28 9.54 11.47
CA SER A 334 -39.67 9.29 11.09
C SER A 334 -40.41 8.46 12.14
N HIS A 335 -41.66 8.86 12.37
CA HIS A 335 -42.61 8.17 13.25
C HIS A 335 -43.67 7.47 12.37
N LYS A 336 -43.39 6.30 11.76
CA LYS A 336 -44.43 5.55 11.03
C LYS A 336 -44.73 4.16 11.60
N LYS A 337 -46.04 3.95 11.82
CA LYS A 337 -46.74 2.66 11.98
C LYS A 337 -46.59 1.79 10.72
N LYS A 338 -46.65 0.46 10.88
CA LYS A 338 -46.69 -0.58 9.84
C LYS A 338 -47.33 -0.08 8.52
N GLN A 339 -46.54 0.09 7.47
CA GLN A 339 -47.03 -0.02 6.08
C GLN A 339 -46.21 -1.08 5.34
N LYS A 340 -46.93 -1.86 4.52
CA LYS A 340 -46.42 -3.01 3.75
C LYS A 340 -45.26 -2.56 2.86
N SER A 341 -44.23 -3.41 2.80
CA SER A 341 -43.03 -3.20 2.00
C SER A 341 -43.38 -2.94 0.53
N THR A 342 -43.14 -1.73 0.06
CA THR A 342 -42.91 -1.48 -1.36
C THR A 342 -41.46 -1.88 -1.67
N LYS A 343 -41.29 -2.74 -2.67
CA LYS A 343 -40.00 -3.22 -3.17
C LYS A 343 -39.23 -2.08 -3.86
N HIS A 344 -38.71 -1.13 -3.08
CA HIS A 344 -37.62 -0.27 -3.54
C HIS A 344 -36.47 -0.40 -2.54
N SER A 345 -35.39 -1.01 -3.04
CA SER A 345 -34.10 -1.14 -2.38
C SER A 345 -33.52 0.25 -2.09
N HIS A 346 -33.83 0.84 -0.94
CA HIS A 346 -33.00 1.92 -0.42
C HIS A 346 -31.65 1.32 -0.03
N LYS A 347 -30.59 1.90 -0.60
CA LYS A 347 -29.20 1.44 -0.52
C LYS A 347 -28.55 1.66 0.86
N TYR A 348 -29.30 2.17 1.85
CA TYR A 348 -28.80 2.57 3.16
C TYR A 348 -29.56 1.84 4.26
N GLN A 349 -28.83 1.30 5.23
CA GLN A 349 -29.39 0.59 6.38
C GLN A 349 -30.12 1.60 7.28
N THR A 350 -31.41 1.35 7.55
CA THR A 350 -32.20 2.20 8.47
C THR A 350 -32.00 1.73 9.90
N ILE A 351 -31.74 2.67 10.82
CA ILE A 351 -31.47 2.33 12.22
C ILE A 351 -32.76 2.50 13.02
N ARG A 352 -33.17 1.46 13.75
CA ARG A 352 -34.34 1.50 14.64
C ARG A 352 -33.87 1.57 16.09
N LYS A 353 -34.10 2.71 16.75
CA LYS A 353 -33.77 2.93 18.17
C LYS A 353 -34.95 3.64 18.85
N ALA A 354 -35.32 3.20 20.06
CA ALA A 354 -36.41 3.77 20.86
C ALA A 354 -37.76 3.94 20.11
N GLY A 355 -38.13 2.98 19.26
CA GLY A 355 -39.40 3.00 18.52
C GLY A 355 -39.46 3.98 17.33
N LYS A 356 -38.35 4.65 17.00
CA LYS A 356 -38.21 5.57 15.86
C LYS A 356 -37.32 4.95 14.78
N VAL A 357 -37.52 5.38 13.53
CA VAL A 357 -36.65 5.02 12.40
C VAL A 357 -35.77 6.22 12.07
N HIS A 358 -34.46 6.00 12.11
CA HIS A 358 -33.43 6.99 11.80
C HIS A 358 -32.84 6.68 10.41
N TYR A 359 -32.87 7.69 9.55
CA TYR A 359 -32.32 7.68 8.20
C TYR A 359 -31.05 8.54 8.18
N PRO A 360 -29.86 7.97 7.95
CA PRO A 360 -28.63 8.74 7.91
C PRO A 360 -28.65 9.72 6.72
N ILE A 361 -28.35 11.00 6.98
CA ILE A 361 -28.31 12.07 5.96
C ILE A 361 -26.86 12.41 5.62
N ALA A 362 -26.10 12.83 6.63
CA ALA A 362 -24.69 13.24 6.47
C ALA A 362 -23.93 13.12 7.79
N TRP A 363 -22.60 12.98 7.74
CA TRP A 363 -21.73 12.95 8.92
C TRP A 363 -20.50 13.85 8.70
N VAL A 364 -19.90 14.30 9.79
CA VAL A 364 -18.65 15.07 9.76
C VAL A 364 -17.90 14.92 11.07
N ASN A 365 -16.57 14.80 10.98
CA ASN A 365 -15.69 14.75 12.15
C ASN A 365 -14.77 15.97 12.14
N THR A 366 -14.37 16.43 13.32
CA THR A 366 -13.33 17.46 13.47
C THR A 366 -12.52 17.20 14.73
N MET A 367 -11.23 17.52 14.70
CA MET A 367 -10.41 17.49 15.92
C MET A 367 -10.82 18.62 16.86
N VAL A 368 -10.84 18.34 18.17
CA VAL A 368 -11.10 19.36 19.21
C VAL A 368 -9.93 20.35 19.33
N PHE A 369 -8.71 19.84 19.16
CA PHE A 369 -7.49 20.64 19.13
C PHE A 369 -7.01 20.87 17.68
N ASP A 370 -6.36 22.00 17.41
CA ASP A 370 -5.71 22.28 16.12
C ASP A 370 -4.33 21.59 15.99
N TYR A 371 -3.63 21.78 14.87
CA TYR A 371 -2.31 21.17 14.64
C TYR A 371 -1.20 21.73 15.57
N LYS A 372 -1.41 22.90 16.18
CA LYS A 372 -0.51 23.51 17.17
C LYS A 372 -0.84 23.10 18.60
N GLY A 373 -1.94 22.37 18.81
CA GLY A 373 -2.40 21.93 20.12
C GLY A 373 -3.28 22.95 20.85
N HIS A 374 -3.76 24.00 20.17
CA HIS A 374 -4.74 24.91 20.76
C HIS A 374 -6.12 24.29 20.73
N LEU A 375 -6.90 24.51 21.80
CA LEU A 375 -8.33 24.21 21.82
C LEU A 375 -9.03 25.12 20.81
N LYS A 376 -9.77 24.53 19.86
CA LYS A 376 -10.54 25.31 18.89
C LYS A 376 -11.69 26.02 19.59
N THR A 377 -11.84 27.33 19.36
CA THR A 377 -12.97 28.13 19.85
C THR A 377 -13.57 28.98 18.73
N GLY A 378 -14.77 29.52 18.97
CA GLY A 378 -15.48 30.36 18.01
C GLY A 378 -16.32 29.56 16.99
N ASP A 379 -16.75 30.26 15.94
CA ASP A 379 -17.59 29.72 14.88
C ASP A 379 -16.82 28.81 13.92
N ILE A 380 -17.36 27.60 13.68
CA ILE A 380 -16.76 26.61 12.78
C ILE A 380 -17.83 26.09 11.82
N LEU A 381 -17.53 26.15 10.53
CA LEU A 381 -18.34 25.58 9.46
C LEU A 381 -17.77 24.23 9.05
N LEU A 382 -18.58 23.18 9.14
CA LEU A 382 -18.20 21.80 8.84
C LEU A 382 -18.98 21.30 7.63
N HIS A 383 -18.28 21.08 6.52
CA HIS A 383 -18.88 20.50 5.30
C HIS A 383 -18.93 18.97 5.40
N CYS A 384 -20.13 18.41 5.37
CA CYS A 384 -20.40 17.02 5.68
C CYS A 384 -20.23 16.07 4.48
N TRP A 385 -20.04 14.80 4.82
CA TRP A 385 -20.02 13.65 3.92
C TRP A 385 -21.37 12.96 3.90
N SER A 386 -21.85 12.55 2.72
CA SER A 386 -23.16 11.89 2.55
C SER A 386 -23.10 10.36 2.53
N SER A 387 -21.92 9.77 2.27
CA SER A 387 -21.75 8.32 2.24
C SER A 387 -21.47 7.79 3.64
N PHE A 388 -22.30 6.88 4.15
CA PHE A 388 -22.08 6.23 5.44
C PHE A 388 -21.45 4.84 5.25
N PRO A 389 -20.56 4.43 6.16
CA PRO A 389 -20.16 3.02 6.25
C PRO A 389 -21.36 2.15 6.67
N ASP A 390 -21.29 0.86 6.36
CA ASP A 390 -22.31 -0.12 6.74
C ASP A 390 -22.38 -0.31 8.27
N GLU A 391 -21.27 -0.08 8.97
CA GLU A 391 -21.18 -0.18 10.43
C GLU A 391 -20.93 1.19 11.06
N LEU A 392 -21.73 1.51 12.08
CA LEU A 392 -21.64 2.77 12.83
C LEU A 392 -21.58 2.47 14.32
N GLU A 393 -20.57 3.02 14.98
CA GLU A 393 -20.40 2.92 16.41
C GLU A 393 -21.23 4.01 17.10
N GLU A 394 -22.16 3.61 17.96
CA GLU A 394 -23.12 4.53 18.56
C GLU A 394 -23.84 5.46 17.55
N MET A 395 -24.15 4.95 16.35
CA MET A 395 -24.72 5.75 15.25
C MET A 395 -23.84 6.94 14.83
N LEU A 396 -22.53 6.85 15.01
CA LEU A 396 -21.51 7.82 14.59
C LEU A 396 -20.41 7.09 13.80
N ASN A 397 -19.56 7.84 13.10
CA ASN A 397 -18.46 7.29 12.29
C ASN A 397 -17.10 7.80 12.82
N PRO A 398 -16.59 7.30 13.97
CA PRO A 398 -15.36 7.81 14.58
C PRO A 398 -14.08 7.51 13.78
N ILE A 399 -14.12 6.47 12.94
CA ILE A 399 -13.01 6.03 12.07
C ILE A 399 -12.91 6.91 10.80
N GLY A 400 -13.98 7.63 10.46
CA GLY A 400 -14.03 8.53 9.31
C GLY A 400 -13.04 9.69 9.39
N THR A 401 -12.64 10.22 8.22
CA THR A 401 -11.72 11.36 8.11
C THR A 401 -12.21 12.59 8.88
N VAL A 402 -11.26 13.33 9.45
CA VAL A 402 -11.48 14.64 10.09
C VAL A 402 -11.40 15.81 9.11
N GLN A 403 -11.02 15.53 7.85
CA GLN A 403 -11.02 16.52 6.78
C GLN A 403 -12.46 16.74 6.28
N THR A 404 -12.84 18.00 6.16
CA THR A 404 -14.18 18.37 5.68
C THR A 404 -14.31 18.13 4.17
N ASN A 405 -15.54 17.95 3.71
CA ASN A 405 -15.81 17.76 2.29
C ASN A 405 -15.37 19.00 1.46
N PRO A 406 -14.49 18.85 0.45
CA PRO A 406 -14.00 19.98 -0.35
C PRO A 406 -15.07 20.58 -1.27
N TYR A 407 -16.19 19.89 -1.52
CA TYR A 407 -17.29 20.38 -2.37
C TYR A 407 -18.27 21.27 -1.60
N THR A 408 -17.81 22.46 -1.19
CA THR A 408 -18.55 23.39 -0.31
C THR A 408 -19.87 23.90 -0.90
N GLU A 409 -19.98 23.99 -2.23
CA GLU A 409 -21.17 24.51 -2.92
C GLU A 409 -22.40 23.61 -2.78
N ASN A 410 -22.22 22.29 -2.76
CA ASN A 410 -23.33 21.33 -2.78
C ASN A 410 -23.44 20.49 -1.50
N ALA A 411 -22.41 20.50 -0.65
CA ALA A 411 -22.39 19.71 0.57
C ALA A 411 -23.32 20.30 1.66
N THR A 412 -23.99 19.40 2.38
CA THR A 412 -24.64 19.74 3.65
C THR A 412 -23.59 20.32 4.60
N THR A 413 -23.91 21.44 5.24
CA THR A 413 -22.97 22.16 6.10
C THR A 413 -23.55 22.30 7.51
N LEU A 414 -22.76 21.92 8.51
CA LEU A 414 -23.09 22.09 9.92
C LEU A 414 -22.33 23.28 10.49
N HIS A 415 -23.05 24.23 11.07
CA HIS A 415 -22.46 25.39 11.76
C HIS A 415 -22.51 25.14 13.26
N ILE A 416 -21.33 25.04 13.87
CA ILE A 416 -21.14 24.87 15.30
C ILE A 416 -20.34 26.04 15.87
N GLN A 417 -20.45 26.26 17.17
CA GLN A 417 -19.63 27.21 17.90
C GLN A 417 -19.08 26.52 19.16
N ILE A 418 -17.77 26.56 19.36
CA ILE A 418 -17.15 26.10 20.62
C ILE A 418 -16.94 27.35 21.49
N PRO A 419 -17.47 27.38 22.74
CA PRO A 419 -17.39 28.56 23.59
C PRO A 419 -15.96 28.85 24.04
N ASP A 420 -15.69 30.12 24.31
CA ASP A 420 -14.43 30.56 24.91
C ASP A 420 -14.44 30.29 26.42
N TYR A 421 -13.51 29.45 26.89
CA TYR A 421 -13.37 29.14 28.32
C TYR A 421 -12.39 30.08 29.04
N SER A 422 -11.63 30.88 28.29
CA SER A 422 -10.62 31.81 28.81
C SER A 422 -10.49 33.02 27.88
N SER A 423 -10.01 34.15 28.42
CA SER A 423 -9.62 35.33 27.64
C SER A 423 -8.33 35.13 26.83
N GLN A 424 -7.58 34.07 27.14
CA GLN A 424 -6.32 33.69 26.51
C GLN A 424 -6.48 32.32 25.81
N PRO A 425 -5.69 32.06 24.75
CA PRO A 425 -5.75 30.78 24.06
C PRO A 425 -5.36 29.63 25.00
N ILE A 426 -6.16 28.57 24.98
CA ILE A 426 -5.93 27.35 25.76
C ILE A 426 -5.11 26.39 24.90
N ILE A 427 -4.01 25.88 25.45
CA ILE A 427 -3.10 24.97 24.77
C ILE A 427 -2.99 23.66 25.54
N PHE A 428 -2.84 22.56 24.80
CA PHE A 428 -2.47 21.27 25.38
C PHE A 428 -1.07 21.36 26.02
N PRO A 429 -0.84 20.76 27.19
CA PRO A 429 0.44 20.89 27.90
C PRO A 429 1.62 20.40 27.04
N PRO A 430 2.76 21.12 27.08
CA PRO A 430 4.00 20.62 26.51
C PRO A 430 4.46 19.37 27.26
N PHE A 431 5.30 18.57 26.62
CA PHE A 431 5.72 17.26 27.14
C PHE A 431 6.34 17.32 28.54
N ASP A 432 7.14 18.34 28.84
CA ASP A 432 7.77 18.50 30.16
C ASP A 432 6.73 18.61 31.29
N LYS A 433 5.65 19.36 31.07
CA LYS A 433 4.54 19.46 32.05
C LYS A 433 3.78 18.14 32.22
N ILE A 434 3.71 17.33 31.17
CA ILE A 434 3.10 16.00 31.25
C ILE A 434 3.90 15.11 32.20
N LEU A 435 5.23 15.14 32.10
CA LEU A 435 6.12 14.40 32.99
C LEU A 435 6.08 14.92 34.44
N GLU A 436 6.00 16.24 34.63
CA GLU A 436 5.81 16.84 35.96
C GLU A 436 4.54 16.33 36.63
N LYS A 437 3.40 16.36 35.93
CA LYS A 437 2.13 15.83 36.44
C LYS A 437 2.21 14.34 36.75
N ALA A 438 2.85 13.54 35.90
CA ALA A 438 3.06 12.12 36.16
C ALA A 438 3.86 11.88 37.45
N ALA A 439 4.91 12.68 37.68
CA ALA A 439 5.72 12.62 38.89
C ALA A 439 4.95 13.09 40.15
N GLU A 440 4.08 14.09 40.02
CA GLU A 440 3.19 14.52 41.11
C GLU A 440 2.22 13.42 41.52
N VAL A 441 1.55 12.78 40.56
CA VAL A 441 0.61 11.68 40.84
C VAL A 441 1.35 10.49 41.46
N ALA A 442 2.56 10.18 40.99
CA ALA A 442 3.40 9.14 41.59
C ALA A 442 3.82 9.43 43.04
N LYS A 443 4.02 10.72 43.40
CA LYS A 443 4.33 11.15 44.78
C LYS A 443 3.10 11.18 45.70
N GLY A 444 1.92 11.50 45.16
CA GLY A 444 0.66 11.56 45.92
C GLY A 444 0.00 10.21 46.18
N SER A 445 0.41 9.16 45.46
CA SER A 445 -0.01 7.79 45.70
C SER A 445 0.84 7.19 46.83
N ASP A 446 0.30 7.08 48.05
CA ASP A 446 0.92 6.38 49.21
C ASP A 446 1.12 4.86 49.00
N CYS A 447 0.96 4.35 47.77
CA CYS A 447 1.35 3.00 47.43
C CYS A 447 2.87 2.97 47.22
N PRO A 448 3.64 2.19 48.02
CA PRO A 448 5.03 1.94 47.68
C PRO A 448 5.09 1.38 46.25
N PRO A 449 6.18 1.58 45.49
CA PRO A 449 6.32 0.90 44.21
C PRO A 449 6.12 -0.57 44.51
N MET A 450 5.01 -1.15 44.00
CA MET A 450 4.67 -2.57 44.09
C MET A 450 5.67 -3.36 43.25
N THR A 451 6.95 -3.22 43.59
CA THR A 451 8.06 -3.99 43.08
C THR A 451 7.92 -5.37 43.72
N GLY A 452 7.26 -6.27 42.98
CA GLY A 452 7.50 -7.71 43.09
C GLY A 452 6.69 -8.53 44.09
N ARG A 453 5.70 -7.98 44.83
CA ARG A 453 4.87 -8.81 45.75
C ARG A 453 3.47 -9.17 45.25
N GLY A 454 2.80 -8.31 44.48
CA GLY A 454 1.47 -8.59 43.89
C GLY A 454 1.52 -9.44 42.62
N GLY A 455 2.60 -9.32 41.83
CA GLY A 455 2.75 -9.97 40.52
C GLY A 455 2.59 -11.49 40.56
N LYS A 456 3.12 -12.20 41.57
CA LYS A 456 3.06 -13.67 41.61
C LYS A 456 1.64 -14.26 41.68
N LYS A 457 0.67 -13.53 42.24
CA LYS A 457 -0.70 -14.03 42.44
C LYS A 457 -1.55 -13.92 41.17
N PHE A 458 -1.34 -12.88 40.38
CA PHE A 458 -2.13 -12.57 39.17
C PHE A 458 -1.32 -12.77 37.86
N HIS A 459 -0.07 -13.21 37.94
CA HIS A 459 0.78 -13.43 36.76
C HIS A 459 0.18 -14.41 35.77
N ILE A 460 -0.48 -15.47 36.25
CA ILE A 460 -1.11 -16.49 35.37
C ILE A 460 -2.27 -15.85 34.59
N GLU A 461 -3.16 -15.15 35.29
CA GLU A 461 -4.28 -14.44 34.65
C GLU A 461 -3.79 -13.36 33.68
N LEU A 462 -2.77 -12.58 34.07
CA LEU A 462 -2.15 -11.58 33.20
C LEU A 462 -1.54 -12.25 31.95
N LYS A 463 -0.81 -13.35 32.12
CA LYS A 463 -0.22 -14.09 31.01
C LYS A 463 -1.30 -14.63 30.06
N GLU A 464 -2.37 -15.20 30.59
CA GLU A 464 -3.50 -15.67 29.77
C GLU A 464 -4.14 -14.54 28.97
N ILE A 465 -4.23 -13.32 29.52
CA ILE A 465 -4.71 -12.14 28.79
C ILE A 465 -3.68 -11.69 27.74
N MET A 466 -2.39 -11.69 28.08
CA MET A 466 -1.32 -11.26 27.17
C MET A 466 -1.13 -12.21 25.98
N ASP A 467 -1.34 -13.51 26.17
CA ASP A 467 -1.24 -14.51 25.11
C ASP A 467 -2.43 -14.48 24.13
N ARG A 468 -3.49 -13.69 24.41
CA ARG A 468 -4.61 -13.49 23.47
C ARG A 468 -4.20 -12.67 22.25
N GLU A 469 -4.91 -12.86 21.15
CA GLU A 469 -4.71 -12.12 19.90
C GLU A 469 -4.96 -10.59 20.03
N PRO A 470 -4.31 -9.75 19.20
CA PRO A 470 -4.44 -8.28 19.24
C PRO A 470 -5.86 -7.72 19.17
N LEU A 471 -6.71 -8.34 18.34
CA LEU A 471 -8.11 -7.93 18.15
C LEU A 471 -9.07 -8.56 19.16
N ALA A 472 -8.56 -9.19 20.23
CA ALA A 472 -9.42 -9.71 21.30
C ALA A 472 -9.97 -8.53 22.12
N GLN A 473 -11.30 -8.46 22.27
CA GLN A 473 -11.92 -7.44 23.12
C GLN A 473 -11.57 -7.71 24.58
N LEU A 474 -11.06 -6.68 25.25
CA LEU A 474 -10.80 -6.69 26.69
C LEU A 474 -12.06 -6.25 27.44
N CYS A 475 -12.46 -6.99 28.47
CA CYS A 475 -13.50 -6.53 29.38
C CYS A 475 -12.95 -5.52 30.40
N GLU A 476 -13.82 -4.73 31.03
CA GLU A 476 -13.40 -3.66 31.94
C GLU A 476 -12.55 -4.17 33.13
N ASN A 477 -12.86 -5.35 33.67
CA ASN A 477 -12.06 -5.95 34.75
C ASN A 477 -10.63 -6.30 34.30
N GLU A 478 -10.47 -6.74 33.05
CA GLU A 478 -9.15 -7.05 32.48
C GLU A 478 -8.36 -5.77 32.23
N LYS A 479 -9.01 -4.70 31.75
CA LYS A 479 -8.38 -3.38 31.60
C LYS A 479 -7.87 -2.85 32.94
N ASP A 480 -8.70 -2.90 33.98
CA ASP A 480 -8.32 -2.44 35.32
C ASP A 480 -7.15 -3.27 35.87
N LEU A 481 -7.11 -4.59 35.62
CA LEU A 481 -5.99 -5.45 36.00
C LEU A 481 -4.69 -5.10 35.26
N ILE A 482 -4.75 -4.91 33.94
CA ILE A 482 -3.59 -4.52 33.12
C ILE A 482 -3.05 -3.16 33.57
N TRP A 483 -3.92 -2.19 33.79
CA TRP A 483 -3.52 -0.86 34.27
C TRP A 483 -2.89 -0.92 35.66
N THR A 484 -3.45 -1.73 36.56
CA THR A 484 -2.90 -1.93 37.92
C THR A 484 -1.50 -2.55 37.87
N LEU A 485 -1.28 -3.54 36.99
CA LEU A 485 -0.02 -4.27 36.84
C LEU A 485 0.89 -3.71 35.73
N ARG A 486 0.70 -2.46 35.30
CA ARG A 486 1.40 -1.85 34.15
C ARG A 486 2.93 -1.90 34.21
N TYR A 487 3.53 -1.87 35.40
CA TYR A 487 4.98 -2.01 35.57
C TYR A 487 5.44 -3.47 35.40
N ASP A 488 4.66 -4.45 35.89
CA ASP A 488 4.91 -5.88 35.63
C ASP A 488 4.77 -6.20 34.13
N CYS A 489 3.80 -5.57 33.44
CA CYS A 489 3.66 -5.67 31.99
C CYS A 489 4.93 -5.19 31.27
N ARG A 490 5.46 -4.02 31.67
CA ARG A 490 6.70 -3.47 31.11
C ARG A 490 7.90 -4.38 31.36
N GLU A 491 8.00 -5.03 32.53
CA GLU A 491 9.19 -5.83 32.88
C GLU A 491 9.17 -7.25 32.32
N ASN A 492 7.98 -7.85 32.18
CA ASN A 492 7.85 -9.26 31.81
C ASN A 492 7.25 -9.49 30.41
N PHE A 493 6.52 -8.51 29.86
CA PHE A 493 5.72 -8.66 28.64
C PHE A 493 5.83 -7.44 27.73
N HIS A 494 7.01 -7.18 27.15
CA HIS A 494 7.22 -5.95 26.35
C HIS A 494 6.22 -5.80 25.19
N GLN A 495 5.82 -6.90 24.57
CA GLN A 495 4.83 -6.96 23.47
C GLN A 495 3.39 -6.64 23.91
N SER A 496 3.14 -6.45 25.22
CA SER A 496 1.81 -6.11 25.76
C SER A 496 1.41 -4.66 25.59
N LEU A 497 2.29 -3.79 25.10
CA LEU A 497 2.02 -2.36 24.97
C LEU A 497 0.69 -2.03 24.27
N PRO A 498 0.31 -2.68 23.16
CA PRO A 498 -0.99 -2.42 22.51
C PRO A 498 -2.17 -2.67 23.47
N LYS A 499 -2.17 -3.80 24.20
CA LYS A 499 -3.20 -4.12 25.20
C LYS A 499 -3.20 -3.15 26.39
N LEU A 500 -2.02 -2.69 26.82
CA LEU A 500 -1.90 -1.68 27.86
C LEU A 500 -2.51 -0.35 27.42
N LEU A 501 -2.26 0.08 26.17
CA LEU A 501 -2.80 1.32 25.62
C LEU A 501 -4.34 1.30 25.53
N LEU A 502 -4.93 0.14 25.23
CA LEU A 502 -6.38 -0.07 25.24
C LEU A 502 -7.01 -0.15 26.65
N SER A 503 -6.18 -0.29 27.69
CA SER A 503 -6.64 -0.34 29.09
C SER A 503 -6.68 1.02 29.77
N VAL A 504 -6.07 2.05 29.15
CA VAL A 504 -5.95 3.39 29.72
C VAL A 504 -7.27 4.14 29.60
N LYS A 505 -7.70 4.78 30.68
CA LYS A 505 -8.88 5.65 30.68
C LYS A 505 -8.49 7.03 30.13
N TRP A 506 -8.60 7.19 28.81
CA TRP A 506 -8.24 8.42 28.09
C TRP A 506 -9.09 9.65 28.46
N ASN A 507 -10.18 9.46 29.20
CA ASN A 507 -11.00 10.53 29.76
C ASN A 507 -10.52 11.04 31.13
N LYS A 508 -9.27 10.74 31.51
CA LYS A 508 -8.62 11.26 32.73
C LYS A 508 -7.19 11.68 32.44
N HIS A 509 -6.88 12.95 32.66
CA HIS A 509 -5.54 13.47 32.36
C HIS A 509 -4.42 12.93 33.26
N GLU A 510 -4.75 12.45 34.46
CA GLU A 510 -3.78 11.81 35.36
C GLU A 510 -3.29 10.47 34.83
N ASP A 511 -4.21 9.62 34.35
CA ASP A 511 -3.89 8.34 33.74
C ASP A 511 -3.10 8.53 32.43
N MET A 512 -3.49 9.53 31.62
CA MET A 512 -2.74 9.94 30.44
C MET A 512 -1.29 10.33 30.78
N ALA A 513 -1.08 11.17 31.79
CA ALA A 513 0.27 11.60 32.18
C ALA A 513 1.15 10.42 32.62
N GLN A 514 0.60 9.50 33.43
CA GLN A 514 1.31 8.28 33.84
C GLN A 514 1.67 7.39 32.65
N LEU A 515 0.74 7.19 31.71
CA LEU A 515 1.00 6.41 30.49
C LEU A 515 2.15 7.03 29.68
N GLN A 516 2.12 8.33 29.47
CA GLN A 516 3.16 9.01 28.67
C GLN A 516 4.54 8.91 29.31
N ALA A 517 4.63 9.02 30.64
CA ALA A 517 5.87 8.76 31.36
C ALA A 517 6.34 7.30 31.23
N LEU A 518 5.42 6.34 31.29
CA LEU A 518 5.71 4.91 31.13
C LEU A 518 6.19 4.58 29.70
N LEU A 519 5.64 5.23 28.69
CA LEU A 519 6.01 5.05 27.28
C LEU A 519 7.48 5.46 27.01
N GLN A 520 7.98 6.50 27.67
CA GLN A 520 9.39 6.94 27.51
C GLN A 520 10.41 5.92 27.99
N ILE A 521 10.03 5.09 28.96
CA ILE A 521 10.87 4.04 29.53
C ILE A 521 10.46 2.65 29.03
N TRP A 522 9.56 2.58 28.04
CA TRP A 522 9.14 1.32 27.46
C TRP A 522 10.20 0.80 26.49
N PRO A 523 10.60 -0.48 26.57
CA PRO A 523 11.56 -1.06 25.63
C PRO A 523 11.03 -1.07 24.20
N LYS A 524 11.85 -0.63 23.23
CA LYS A 524 11.49 -0.64 21.79
C LYS A 524 10.90 -1.98 21.36
N LEU A 525 9.77 -1.93 20.66
CA LEU A 525 9.15 -3.11 20.04
C LEU A 525 9.86 -3.49 18.75
N SER A 526 9.63 -4.73 18.30
CA SER A 526 10.02 -5.11 16.94
C SER A 526 9.26 -4.25 15.91
N PRO A 527 9.84 -3.94 14.74
CA PRO A 527 9.13 -3.16 13.72
C PRO A 527 7.81 -3.81 13.27
N ARG A 528 7.72 -5.16 13.27
CA ARG A 528 6.50 -5.91 12.92
C ARG A 528 5.39 -5.72 13.94
N ASP A 529 5.72 -5.72 15.24
CA ASP A 529 4.75 -5.48 16.31
C ASP A 529 4.33 -4.00 16.37
N ALA A 530 5.25 -3.07 16.11
CA ALA A 530 4.99 -1.64 16.11
C ALA A 530 4.00 -1.18 15.03
N LEU A 531 3.79 -1.97 13.96
CA LEU A 531 2.78 -1.68 12.94
C LEU A 531 1.36 -1.63 13.52
N GLU A 532 1.07 -2.40 14.56
CA GLU A 532 -0.25 -2.41 15.21
C GLU A 532 -0.58 -1.04 15.81
N LEU A 533 0.42 -0.39 16.40
CA LEU A 533 0.31 0.93 17.04
C LEU A 533 -0.01 2.09 16.05
N LEU A 534 -0.11 1.79 14.76
CA LEU A 534 -0.49 2.75 13.72
C LEU A 534 -1.94 2.59 13.26
N ASP A 535 -2.69 1.63 13.79
CA ASP A 535 -4.10 1.45 13.49
C ASP A 535 -4.99 2.56 14.11
N PHE A 536 -6.30 2.47 13.87
CA PHE A 536 -7.27 3.47 14.34
C PHE A 536 -7.52 3.44 15.86
N ASN A 537 -7.10 2.39 16.57
CA ASN A 537 -7.23 2.27 18.02
C ASN A 537 -6.21 3.13 18.78
N TYR A 538 -5.09 3.46 18.13
CA TYR A 538 -3.98 4.22 18.73
C TYR A 538 -3.81 5.60 18.06
N PRO A 539 -4.70 6.57 18.32
CA PRO A 539 -4.63 7.89 17.68
C PRO A 539 -3.61 8.83 18.35
N ASP A 540 -3.13 8.51 19.56
CA ASP A 540 -2.25 9.39 20.35
C ASP A 540 -0.94 9.72 19.62
N GLN A 541 -0.54 10.99 19.70
CA GLN A 541 0.62 11.50 18.97
C GLN A 541 1.92 10.84 19.44
N TYR A 542 2.11 10.68 20.75
CA TYR A 542 3.35 10.13 21.31
C TYR A 542 3.45 8.62 21.11
N VAL A 543 2.30 7.91 21.16
CA VAL A 543 2.23 6.49 20.78
C VAL A 543 2.63 6.28 19.32
N ARG A 544 2.12 7.11 18.41
CA ARG A 544 2.50 7.05 16.98
C ARG A 544 3.95 7.45 16.74
N GLU A 545 4.48 8.43 17.46
CA GLU A 545 5.90 8.78 17.43
C GLU A 545 6.78 7.62 17.91
N TYR A 546 6.40 6.94 18.99
CA TYR A 546 7.07 5.73 19.47
C TYR A 546 7.04 4.61 18.43
N ALA A 547 5.88 4.36 17.81
CA ALA A 547 5.71 3.35 16.77
C ALA A 547 6.65 3.64 15.57
N VAL A 548 6.65 4.87 15.07
CA VAL A 548 7.55 5.30 13.98
C VAL A 548 9.02 5.18 14.39
N ASN A 549 9.38 5.48 15.64
CA ASN A 549 10.75 5.30 16.13
C ASN A 549 11.18 3.83 16.18
N CYS A 550 10.26 2.88 16.35
CA CYS A 550 10.53 1.45 16.19
C CYS A 550 10.68 1.08 14.70
N LEU A 551 9.83 1.63 13.82
CA LEU A 551 9.92 1.41 12.36
C LEU A 551 11.23 1.92 11.74
N ARG A 552 11.90 2.90 12.36
CA ARG A 552 13.21 3.40 11.89
C ARG A 552 14.30 2.32 11.90
N ASP A 553 14.15 1.29 12.74
CA ASP A 553 15.11 0.18 12.83
C ASP A 553 14.92 -0.84 11.67
N MET A 554 13.87 -0.68 10.85
CA MET A 554 13.57 -1.53 9.69
C MET A 554 14.48 -1.25 8.48
N SER A 555 14.83 -2.31 7.74
CA SER A 555 15.54 -2.17 6.46
C SER A 555 14.63 -1.60 5.36
N ASP A 556 15.21 -1.03 4.30
CA ASP A 556 14.43 -0.54 3.16
C ASP A 556 13.66 -1.66 2.44
N GLU A 557 14.22 -2.88 2.41
CA GLU A 557 13.54 -4.03 1.84
C GLU A 557 12.32 -4.44 2.67
N GLU A 558 12.46 -4.50 4.00
CA GLU A 558 11.32 -4.81 4.87
C GLU A 558 10.29 -3.68 4.84
N LEU A 559 10.70 -2.41 4.77
CA LEU A 559 9.79 -1.27 4.60
C LEU A 559 9.00 -1.36 3.31
N SER A 560 9.63 -1.77 2.21
CA SER A 560 8.94 -1.92 0.92
C SER A 560 7.79 -2.94 0.98
N GLN A 561 7.83 -3.89 1.92
CA GLN A 561 6.77 -4.89 2.10
C GLN A 561 5.54 -4.35 2.81
N TYR A 562 5.66 -3.27 3.60
CA TYR A 562 4.55 -2.68 4.37
C TYR A 562 4.18 -1.28 3.88
N LEU A 563 4.87 -0.78 2.84
CA LEU A 563 4.69 0.58 2.32
C LEU A 563 3.25 0.86 1.89
N LEU A 564 2.55 -0.14 1.32
CA LEU A 564 1.15 0.00 0.93
C LEU A 564 0.27 0.36 2.14
N GLN A 565 0.39 -0.40 3.24
CA GLN A 565 -0.35 -0.15 4.48
C GLN A 565 0.02 1.20 5.10
N LEU A 566 1.31 1.53 5.17
CA LEU A 566 1.77 2.79 5.76
C LEU A 566 1.24 4.01 5.01
N VAL A 567 1.06 3.92 3.68
CA VAL A 567 0.39 4.98 2.91
C VAL A 567 -1.09 5.09 3.29
N GLN A 568 -1.77 3.97 3.54
CA GLN A 568 -3.17 3.98 3.98
C GLN A 568 -3.33 4.53 5.40
N VAL A 569 -2.34 4.33 6.28
CA VAL A 569 -2.33 4.90 7.63
C VAL A 569 -2.38 6.43 7.61
N LEU A 570 -1.77 7.07 6.61
CA LEU A 570 -1.82 8.53 6.47
C LEU A 570 -3.26 9.05 6.42
N ARG A 571 -4.23 8.25 5.96
CA ARG A 571 -5.65 8.62 5.95
C ARG A 571 -6.25 8.78 7.35
N TYR A 572 -5.67 8.12 8.35
CA TYR A 572 -6.04 8.24 9.76
C TYR A 572 -5.38 9.42 10.45
N GLU A 573 -4.27 9.92 9.91
CA GLU A 573 -3.51 11.02 10.51
C GLU A 573 -4.34 12.31 10.44
N PRO A 574 -4.63 12.95 11.59
CA PRO A 574 -5.48 14.12 11.62
C PRO A 574 -4.79 15.39 11.12
N TYR A 575 -3.45 15.42 11.15
CA TYR A 575 -2.63 16.57 10.77
C TYR A 575 -1.63 16.16 9.68
N TYR A 576 -1.26 17.11 8.82
CA TYR A 576 -0.34 16.85 7.70
C TYR A 576 1.09 16.59 8.17
N ASP A 577 1.56 17.33 9.18
CA ASP A 577 2.91 17.23 9.74
C ASP A 577 3.01 16.23 10.90
N CYS A 578 2.90 14.94 10.61
CA CYS A 578 3.05 13.86 11.59
C CYS A 578 4.38 13.09 11.45
N ALA A 579 4.71 12.28 12.47
CA ALA A 579 5.94 11.47 12.48
C ALA A 579 6.01 10.50 11.29
N LEU A 580 4.88 9.90 10.92
CA LEU A 580 4.78 8.96 9.81
C LEU A 580 5.04 9.66 8.46
N THR A 581 4.43 10.83 8.21
CA THR A 581 4.69 11.63 7.00
C THR A 581 6.18 11.94 6.86
N ARG A 582 6.83 12.40 7.95
CA ARG A 582 8.26 12.71 7.93
C ARG A 582 9.11 11.46 7.66
N PHE A 583 8.81 10.34 8.32
CA PHE A 583 9.51 9.08 8.12
C PHE A 583 9.39 8.57 6.68
N LEU A 584 8.19 8.54 6.11
CA LEU A 584 7.97 8.08 4.74
C LEU A 584 8.68 8.96 3.73
N LEU A 585 8.61 10.29 3.89
CA LEU A 585 9.33 11.24 3.02
C LEU A 585 10.84 11.07 3.15
N GLU A 586 11.37 10.96 4.38
CA GLU A 586 12.79 10.75 4.64
C GLU A 586 13.31 9.47 3.95
N ARG A 587 12.62 8.34 4.11
CA ARG A 587 13.00 7.07 3.46
C ARG A 587 12.87 7.13 1.95
N ALA A 588 11.77 7.66 1.42
CA ALA A 588 11.55 7.83 -0.01
C ALA A 588 12.57 8.75 -0.70
N GLN A 589 13.01 9.77 0.02
CA GLN A 589 14.00 10.71 -0.48
C GLN A 589 15.42 10.11 -0.47
N ASN A 590 15.73 9.23 0.48
CA ASN A 590 17.05 8.59 0.58
C ASN A 590 17.17 7.30 -0.24
N ASN A 591 16.04 6.70 -0.65
CA ASN A 591 16.00 5.50 -1.48
C ASN A 591 15.02 5.67 -2.64
N ARG A 592 15.56 5.71 -3.86
CA ARG A 592 14.77 5.94 -5.09
C ARG A 592 13.72 4.86 -5.34
N PHE A 593 13.97 3.61 -4.96
CA PHE A 593 13.02 2.53 -5.11
C PHE A 593 11.79 2.75 -4.22
N ILE A 594 11.99 3.09 -2.94
CA ILE A 594 10.89 3.43 -2.03
C ILE A 594 10.16 4.67 -2.52
N GLY A 595 10.89 5.71 -2.94
CA GLY A 595 10.28 6.93 -3.44
C GLY A 595 9.45 6.74 -4.70
N HIS A 596 9.85 5.83 -5.59
CA HIS A 596 9.08 5.45 -6.78
C HIS A 596 7.71 4.85 -6.40
N PHE A 597 7.69 3.86 -5.50
CA PHE A 597 6.41 3.25 -5.09
C PHE A 597 5.57 4.18 -4.21
N LEU A 598 6.18 4.98 -3.34
CA LEU A 598 5.46 6.01 -2.58
C LEU A 598 4.74 6.99 -3.51
N PHE A 599 5.44 7.46 -4.56
CA PHE A 599 4.83 8.33 -5.57
C PHE A 599 3.59 7.67 -6.20
N TRP A 600 3.71 6.43 -6.68
CA TRP A 600 2.59 5.76 -7.36
C TRP A 600 1.42 5.41 -6.43
N HIS A 601 1.69 5.00 -5.19
CA HIS A 601 0.64 4.76 -4.20
C HIS A 601 -0.16 6.05 -3.92
N LEU A 602 0.51 7.18 -3.65
CA LEU A 602 -0.16 8.47 -3.43
C LEU A 602 -0.87 8.96 -4.71
N ARG A 603 -0.20 8.91 -5.87
CA ARG A 603 -0.72 9.42 -7.15
C ARG A 603 -1.94 8.65 -7.64
N SER A 604 -2.01 7.34 -7.37
CA SER A 604 -3.14 6.50 -7.75
C SER A 604 -4.43 6.91 -7.06
N GLU A 605 -4.31 7.51 -5.86
CA GLU A 605 -5.41 7.80 -4.94
C GLU A 605 -5.74 9.30 -4.83
N ILE A 606 -4.92 10.18 -5.42
CA ILE A 606 -5.07 11.65 -5.36
C ILE A 606 -6.44 12.17 -5.87
N HIS A 607 -7.13 11.38 -6.70
CA HIS A 607 -8.46 11.68 -7.23
C HIS A 607 -9.56 11.60 -6.16
N MET A 608 -9.31 10.96 -5.02
CA MET A 608 -10.25 10.84 -3.92
C MET A 608 -10.32 12.16 -3.12
N PRO A 609 -11.51 12.77 -2.99
CA PRO A 609 -11.67 14.08 -2.33
C PRO A 609 -11.19 14.12 -0.88
N ALA A 610 -11.29 13.01 -0.14
CA ALA A 610 -10.93 12.95 1.28
C ALA A 610 -9.41 13.07 1.54
N VAL A 611 -8.57 12.71 0.57
CA VAL A 611 -7.10 12.63 0.72
C VAL A 611 -6.34 13.52 -0.27
N THR A 612 -7.04 14.13 -1.23
CA THR A 612 -6.44 14.88 -2.34
C THR A 612 -5.50 16.00 -1.90
N VAL A 613 -5.79 16.70 -0.79
CA VAL A 613 -4.92 17.76 -0.26
C VAL A 613 -3.68 17.16 0.37
N GLN A 614 -3.85 16.21 1.30
CA GLN A 614 -2.76 15.52 1.99
C GLN A 614 -1.78 14.88 0.99
N PHE A 615 -2.29 14.09 0.04
CA PHE A 615 -1.44 13.37 -0.90
C PHE A 615 -0.76 14.32 -1.90
N ALA A 616 -1.41 15.42 -2.29
CA ALA A 616 -0.76 16.46 -3.08
C ALA A 616 0.41 17.13 -2.33
N LEU A 617 0.25 17.40 -1.03
CA LEU A 617 1.31 17.97 -0.19
C LEU A 617 2.52 17.05 -0.06
N LEU A 618 2.28 15.75 0.15
CA LEU A 618 3.36 14.76 0.23
C LEU A 618 4.05 14.57 -1.13
N LEU A 619 3.29 14.51 -2.22
CA LEU A 619 3.84 14.41 -3.57
C LEU A 619 4.67 15.65 -3.94
N GLU A 620 4.21 16.86 -3.58
CA GLU A 620 4.98 18.09 -3.77
C GLU A 620 6.30 18.03 -2.99
N ALA A 621 6.25 17.68 -1.70
CA ALA A 621 7.43 17.56 -0.85
C ALA A 621 8.44 16.54 -1.40
N TYR A 622 7.95 15.39 -1.85
CA TYR A 622 8.78 14.36 -2.48
C TYR A 622 9.43 14.86 -3.78
N CYS A 623 8.66 15.46 -4.69
CA CYS A 623 9.18 15.95 -5.97
C CYS A 623 10.24 17.06 -5.75
N ARG A 624 10.02 17.97 -4.80
CA ARG A 624 10.99 19.02 -4.45
C ARG A 624 12.29 18.44 -3.87
N GLY A 625 12.21 17.37 -3.07
CA GLY A 625 13.38 16.68 -2.52
C GLY A 625 14.09 15.74 -3.50
N SER A 626 13.45 15.40 -4.63
CA SER A 626 13.92 14.38 -5.59
C SER A 626 13.81 14.85 -7.04
N ILE A 627 14.30 16.07 -7.31
CA ILE A 627 14.19 16.73 -8.63
C ILE A 627 14.67 15.84 -9.80
N PRO A 628 15.82 15.13 -9.74
CA PRO A 628 16.26 14.29 -10.85
C PRO A 628 15.28 13.18 -11.22
N HIS A 629 14.47 12.73 -10.26
CA HIS A 629 13.50 11.66 -10.47
C HIS A 629 12.21 12.13 -11.14
N ILE A 630 11.91 13.44 -11.13
CA ILE A 630 10.73 14.04 -11.78
C ILE A 630 10.67 13.66 -13.27
N GLU A 631 11.80 13.71 -13.99
CA GLU A 631 11.82 13.41 -15.43
C GLU A 631 11.52 11.93 -15.73
N VAL A 632 11.93 11.02 -14.85
CA VAL A 632 11.60 9.59 -14.96
C VAL A 632 10.11 9.37 -14.75
N LEU A 633 9.54 9.96 -13.70
CA LEU A 633 8.12 9.83 -13.37
C LEU A 633 7.24 10.49 -14.43
N LYS A 634 7.66 11.63 -14.97
CA LYS A 634 6.97 12.34 -16.06
C LYS A 634 6.85 11.46 -17.30
N LYS A 635 7.95 10.85 -17.75
CA LYS A 635 7.93 9.90 -18.87
C LYS A 635 6.96 8.74 -18.64
N GLN A 636 6.91 8.20 -17.42
CA GLN A 636 5.97 7.13 -17.07
C GLN A 636 4.51 7.60 -17.12
N VAL A 637 4.20 8.79 -16.59
CA VAL A 637 2.85 9.38 -16.66
C VAL A 637 2.43 9.61 -18.11
N ASP A 638 3.33 10.12 -18.95
CA ASP A 638 3.08 10.33 -20.38
C ASP A 638 2.79 9.00 -21.10
N ALA A 639 3.62 7.98 -20.85
CA ALA A 639 3.41 6.62 -21.38
C ALA A 639 2.04 6.04 -20.98
N LEU A 640 1.68 6.12 -19.70
CA LEU A 640 0.37 5.66 -19.21
C LEU A 640 -0.79 6.43 -19.85
N SER A 641 -0.63 7.73 -20.06
CA SER A 641 -1.63 8.56 -20.73
C SER A 641 -1.85 8.12 -22.19
N LYS A 642 -0.79 7.71 -22.89
CA LYS A 642 -0.87 7.10 -24.23
C LYS A 642 -1.55 5.73 -24.20
N LEU A 643 -1.20 4.86 -23.26
CA LEU A 643 -1.85 3.55 -23.10
C LEU A 643 -3.34 3.69 -22.80
N LYS A 644 -3.73 4.70 -22.00
CA LYS A 644 -5.15 5.05 -21.75
C LYS A 644 -5.88 5.45 -23.03
N ALA A 645 -5.24 6.22 -23.91
CA ALA A 645 -5.81 6.59 -25.21
C ALA A 645 -6.00 5.35 -26.12
N VAL A 646 -4.99 4.48 -26.22
CA VAL A 646 -5.10 3.22 -27.00
C VAL A 646 -6.22 2.32 -26.45
N ASN A 647 -6.30 2.14 -25.13
CA ASN A 647 -7.35 1.33 -24.51
C ASN A 647 -8.74 1.91 -24.77
N SER A 648 -8.89 3.24 -24.74
CA SER A 648 -10.16 3.91 -25.00
C SER A 648 -10.59 3.77 -26.47
N LEU A 649 -9.63 3.81 -27.40
CA LEU A 649 -9.85 3.49 -28.81
C LEU A 649 -10.36 2.05 -28.99
N VAL A 650 -9.68 1.08 -28.39
CA VAL A 650 -10.06 -0.35 -28.47
C VAL A 650 -11.44 -0.60 -27.88
N LYS A 651 -11.74 -0.05 -26.69
CA LYS A 651 -13.07 -0.16 -26.05
C LYS A 651 -14.18 0.41 -26.93
N THR A 652 -13.98 1.61 -27.47
CA THR A 652 -14.98 2.28 -28.32
C THR A 652 -15.17 1.53 -29.64
N GLY A 653 -14.08 1.03 -30.23
CA GLY A 653 -14.12 0.21 -31.44
C GLY A 653 -14.86 -1.11 -31.22
N ALA A 654 -14.60 -1.81 -30.11
CA ALA A 654 -15.26 -3.07 -29.77
C ALA A 654 -16.78 -2.91 -29.61
N VAL A 655 -17.26 -1.81 -29.00
CA VAL A 655 -18.69 -1.52 -28.85
C VAL A 655 -19.38 -1.33 -30.22
N LYS A 656 -18.70 -0.65 -31.16
CA LYS A 656 -19.20 -0.42 -32.53
C LYS A 656 -19.13 -1.68 -33.41
N SER A 657 -18.32 -2.66 -33.05
CA SER A 657 -17.95 -3.81 -33.87
C SER A 657 -18.57 -5.15 -33.40
N LYS A 658 -19.88 -5.19 -33.15
CA LYS A 658 -20.61 -6.39 -32.67
C LYS A 658 -20.63 -7.61 -33.63
N ALA A 659 -19.92 -7.58 -34.76
CA ALA A 659 -19.81 -8.71 -35.70
C ALA A 659 -18.39 -9.32 -35.66
N ARG A 660 -18.28 -10.65 -35.45
CA ARG A 660 -17.00 -11.39 -35.32
C ARG A 660 -16.03 -11.23 -36.51
N SER A 661 -16.48 -10.80 -37.70
CA SER A 661 -15.63 -10.62 -38.88
C SER A 661 -14.75 -9.36 -38.87
N LYS A 662 -14.89 -8.46 -37.87
CA LYS A 662 -14.18 -7.16 -37.82
C LYS A 662 -13.10 -7.06 -36.72
N ASP A 663 -12.86 -8.13 -35.96
CA ASP A 663 -11.87 -8.14 -34.86
C ASP A 663 -10.43 -7.91 -35.37
N GLY A 664 -10.09 -8.47 -36.55
CA GLY A 664 -8.81 -8.22 -37.21
C GLY A 664 -8.56 -6.75 -37.58
N HIS A 665 -9.61 -6.02 -37.99
CA HIS A 665 -9.50 -4.57 -38.27
C HIS A 665 -9.29 -3.74 -37.00
N LEU A 666 -9.87 -4.14 -35.87
CA LEU A 666 -9.68 -3.46 -34.60
C LEU A 666 -8.26 -3.67 -34.06
N LYS A 667 -7.74 -4.90 -34.18
CA LYS A 667 -6.33 -5.20 -33.87
C LYS A 667 -5.41 -4.37 -34.76
N GLU A 668 -5.63 -4.31 -36.07
CA GLU A 668 -4.79 -3.50 -36.96
C GLU A 668 -4.88 -1.99 -36.65
N ALA A 669 -6.05 -1.49 -36.25
CA ALA A 669 -6.19 -0.11 -35.79
C ALA A 669 -5.38 0.18 -34.52
N MET A 670 -5.35 -0.76 -33.57
CA MET A 670 -4.48 -0.67 -32.38
C MET A 670 -3.00 -0.64 -32.79
N LEU A 671 -2.56 -1.57 -33.64
CA LEU A 671 -1.17 -1.65 -34.09
C LEU A 671 -0.75 -0.38 -34.85
N THR A 672 -1.61 0.11 -35.75
CA THR A 672 -1.40 1.37 -36.48
C THR A 672 -1.26 2.55 -35.53
N CYS A 673 -2.09 2.63 -34.48
CA CYS A 673 -1.98 3.67 -33.47
C CYS A 673 -0.63 3.60 -32.71
N LEU A 674 -0.17 2.40 -32.35
CA LEU A 674 1.11 2.20 -31.66
C LEU A 674 2.32 2.54 -32.54
N ARG A 675 2.21 2.39 -33.88
CA ARG A 675 3.26 2.76 -34.84
C ARG A 675 3.35 4.27 -35.10
N GLN A 676 2.38 5.07 -34.65
CA GLN A 676 2.46 6.53 -34.80
C GLN A 676 3.64 7.07 -33.99
N SER A 677 4.40 8.01 -34.58
CA SER A 677 5.65 8.50 -33.97
C SER A 677 5.47 9.03 -32.54
N GLY A 678 4.35 9.67 -32.23
CA GLY A 678 4.09 10.22 -30.89
C GLY A 678 3.72 9.17 -29.83
N PHE A 679 3.39 7.95 -30.25
CA PHE A 679 3.26 6.80 -29.35
C PHE A 679 4.59 6.06 -29.21
N THR A 680 5.31 5.85 -30.32
CA THR A 680 6.62 5.21 -30.30
C THR A 680 7.61 5.98 -29.43
N GLU A 681 7.69 7.31 -29.57
CA GLU A 681 8.58 8.17 -28.77
C GLU A 681 8.20 8.17 -27.28
N ALA A 682 6.90 8.28 -26.97
CA ALA A 682 6.41 8.36 -25.59
C ALA A 682 6.47 7.02 -24.84
N LEU A 683 6.42 5.89 -25.56
CA LEU A 683 6.51 4.56 -24.98
C LEU A 683 7.94 4.02 -24.96
N ALA A 684 8.91 4.72 -25.57
CA ALA A 684 10.30 4.27 -25.63
C ALA A 684 11.17 4.84 -24.50
N ASP A 685 12.21 4.09 -24.13
CA ASP A 685 13.23 4.50 -23.15
C ASP A 685 12.66 4.95 -21.80
N ILE A 686 11.74 4.14 -21.27
CA ILE A 686 11.05 4.38 -19.99
C ILE A 686 11.55 3.42 -18.91
N HIS A 687 11.63 3.89 -17.67
CA HIS A 687 11.79 2.99 -16.53
C HIS A 687 10.44 2.31 -16.28
N ASN A 688 10.43 0.99 -16.11
CA ASN A 688 9.19 0.25 -15.89
C ASN A 688 8.55 0.66 -14.55
N PRO A 689 7.29 1.15 -14.52
CA PRO A 689 6.65 1.52 -13.26
C PRO A 689 6.48 0.35 -12.28
N LEU A 690 6.40 -0.90 -12.77
CA LEU A 690 6.31 -2.09 -11.91
C LEU A 690 7.65 -2.45 -11.25
N ASN A 691 8.78 -2.09 -11.87
CA ASN A 691 10.12 -2.31 -11.35
C ASN A 691 11.07 -1.24 -11.93
N PRO A 692 11.41 -0.17 -11.19
CA PRO A 692 12.18 0.95 -11.74
C PRO A 692 13.61 0.56 -12.15
N SER A 693 14.14 -0.58 -11.70
CA SER A 693 15.44 -1.08 -12.16
C SER A 693 15.38 -1.64 -13.59
N VAL A 694 14.20 -1.90 -14.15
CA VAL A 694 14.05 -2.43 -15.52
C VAL A 694 13.83 -1.28 -16.51
N LEU A 695 14.66 -1.21 -17.55
CA LEU A 695 14.54 -0.23 -18.63
C LEU A 695 13.85 -0.84 -19.86
N LEU A 696 12.76 -0.21 -20.28
CA LEU A 696 11.99 -0.60 -21.45
C LEU A 696 12.50 0.21 -22.66
N ALA A 697 13.05 -0.47 -23.68
CA ALA A 697 13.60 0.19 -24.88
C ALA A 697 12.50 0.59 -25.86
N THR A 698 12.07 -0.34 -26.72
CA THR A 698 11.06 -0.12 -27.74
C THR A 698 9.90 -1.10 -27.58
N VAL A 699 8.71 -0.69 -28.01
CA VAL A 699 7.55 -1.58 -28.06
C VAL A 699 7.67 -2.49 -29.27
N ASN A 700 7.63 -3.80 -29.04
CA ASN A 700 7.49 -4.79 -30.09
C ASN A 700 6.02 -4.85 -30.53
N VAL A 701 5.64 -3.94 -31.44
CA VAL A 701 4.24 -3.71 -31.83
C VAL A 701 3.58 -4.98 -32.34
N ASP A 702 4.27 -5.79 -33.14
CA ASP A 702 3.69 -6.98 -33.77
C ASP A 702 3.30 -8.07 -32.75
N LYS A 703 3.96 -8.09 -31.59
CA LYS A 703 3.63 -8.98 -30.47
C LYS A 703 2.56 -8.41 -29.52
N CYS A 704 2.15 -7.16 -29.70
CA CYS A 704 1.13 -6.53 -28.87
C CYS A 704 -0.29 -7.03 -29.22
N LYS A 705 -1.15 -7.10 -28.21
CA LYS A 705 -2.56 -7.51 -28.37
C LYS A 705 -3.44 -6.85 -27.30
N TYR A 706 -4.75 -7.02 -27.39
CA TYR A 706 -5.67 -6.78 -26.27
C TYR A 706 -6.33 -8.09 -25.85
N MET A 707 -6.76 -8.21 -24.60
CA MET A 707 -7.46 -9.41 -24.11
C MET A 707 -8.97 -9.27 -24.26
N ASP A 708 -9.67 -10.40 -24.36
CA ASP A 708 -11.10 -10.42 -24.67
C ASP A 708 -12.04 -10.05 -23.53
N SER A 709 -11.50 -9.80 -22.34
CA SER A 709 -12.26 -9.36 -21.16
C SER A 709 -13.07 -8.08 -21.42
N LYS A 710 -14.08 -7.84 -20.57
CA LYS A 710 -15.01 -6.69 -20.64
C LYS A 710 -14.28 -5.34 -20.77
N MET A 711 -13.16 -5.17 -20.07
CA MET A 711 -12.39 -3.93 -20.06
C MET A 711 -11.30 -3.84 -21.15
N LYS A 712 -11.19 -4.86 -22.01
CA LYS A 712 -10.22 -4.95 -23.12
C LYS A 712 -8.80 -4.50 -22.73
N PRO A 713 -8.20 -5.10 -21.67
CA PRO A 713 -6.87 -4.70 -21.23
C PRO A 713 -5.84 -4.92 -22.34
N LEU A 714 -4.85 -4.03 -22.40
CA LEU A 714 -3.80 -4.06 -23.41
C LEU A 714 -2.66 -4.95 -22.93
N TRP A 715 -2.12 -5.77 -23.82
CA TRP A 715 -0.90 -6.54 -23.65
C TRP A 715 0.19 -5.91 -24.51
N ILE A 716 1.14 -5.25 -23.86
CA ILE A 716 2.23 -4.53 -24.50
C ILE A 716 3.53 -5.32 -24.28
N VAL A 717 4.27 -5.55 -25.35
CA VAL A 717 5.56 -6.26 -25.30
C VAL A 717 6.67 -5.26 -25.58
N TYR A 718 7.68 -5.25 -24.72
CA TYR A 718 8.85 -4.39 -24.79
C TYR A 718 10.11 -5.21 -25.02
N ASP A 719 11.07 -4.63 -25.72
CA ASP A 719 12.44 -5.13 -25.73
C ASP A 719 13.19 -4.59 -24.49
N ASN A 720 13.98 -5.45 -23.84
CA ASN A 720 14.80 -5.05 -22.71
C ASN A 720 15.99 -4.20 -23.20
N LYS A 721 16.12 -2.97 -22.68
CA LYS A 721 17.19 -2.05 -23.13
C LYS A 721 18.59 -2.54 -22.76
N LEU A 722 18.72 -3.24 -21.64
CA LEU A 722 20.02 -3.58 -21.05
C LEU A 722 20.49 -4.99 -21.42
N LEU A 723 19.57 -5.86 -21.86
CA LEU A 723 19.87 -7.23 -22.28
C LEU A 723 19.20 -7.52 -23.63
N GLY A 724 19.98 -7.48 -24.71
CA GLY A 724 19.48 -7.70 -26.07
C GLY A 724 18.87 -9.10 -26.25
N GLY A 725 17.72 -9.17 -26.94
CA GLY A 725 16.99 -10.40 -27.22
C GLY A 725 15.99 -10.83 -26.14
N ASP A 726 16.05 -10.22 -24.95
CA ASP A 726 15.05 -10.42 -23.89
C ASP A 726 13.83 -9.51 -24.10
N THR A 727 12.63 -10.08 -23.94
CA THR A 727 11.36 -9.34 -24.12
C THR A 727 10.55 -9.37 -22.85
N LEU A 728 9.92 -8.26 -22.50
CA LEU A 728 9.12 -8.09 -21.29
C LEU A 728 7.67 -7.80 -21.66
N GLY A 729 6.72 -8.42 -20.97
CA GLY A 729 5.31 -8.15 -21.16
C GLY A 729 4.72 -7.31 -20.02
N ILE A 730 3.88 -6.34 -20.38
CA ILE A 730 3.10 -5.55 -19.41
C ILE A 730 1.65 -5.55 -19.86
N ILE A 731 0.75 -5.83 -18.92
CA ILE A 731 -0.69 -5.67 -19.12
C ILE A 731 -1.12 -4.31 -18.55
N TYR A 732 -1.68 -3.46 -19.39
CA TYR A 732 -2.34 -2.23 -18.96
C TYR A 732 -3.85 -2.44 -18.86
N LYS A 733 -4.39 -2.27 -17.66
CA LYS A 733 -5.82 -2.46 -17.36
C LYS A 733 -6.40 -1.11 -16.92
N ASN A 734 -7.56 -0.78 -17.46
CA ASN A 734 -8.26 0.47 -17.21
C ASN A 734 -9.76 0.14 -17.14
N GLY A 735 -10.45 0.53 -16.08
CA GLY A 735 -11.85 0.21 -15.78
C GLY A 735 -12.08 -0.70 -14.58
N ASP A 736 -11.04 -1.36 -14.05
CA ASP A 736 -11.09 -2.23 -12.88
C ASP A 736 -10.16 -1.70 -11.77
N ASP A 737 -10.56 -1.84 -10.51
CA ASP A 737 -9.73 -1.43 -9.36
C ASP A 737 -8.68 -2.49 -9.05
N LEU A 738 -7.40 -2.17 -9.27
CA LEU A 738 -6.28 -3.08 -9.06
C LEU A 738 -5.72 -3.07 -7.65
N ARG A 739 -6.21 -2.22 -6.75
CA ARG A 739 -5.69 -2.13 -5.37
C ARG A 739 -5.90 -3.42 -4.59
N GLN A 740 -6.95 -4.17 -4.91
CA GLN A 740 -7.21 -5.48 -4.33
C GLN A 740 -6.20 -6.55 -4.79
N ASP A 741 -5.89 -6.59 -6.09
CA ASP A 741 -4.82 -7.45 -6.63
C ASP A 741 -3.47 -7.08 -6.01
N MET A 742 -3.16 -5.78 -5.89
CA MET A 742 -1.93 -5.31 -5.24
C MET A 742 -1.80 -5.79 -3.80
N LEU A 743 -2.85 -5.63 -2.99
CA LEU A 743 -2.87 -6.09 -1.60
C LEU A 743 -2.64 -7.61 -1.54
N THR A 744 -3.38 -8.38 -2.34
CA THR A 744 -3.27 -9.84 -2.36
C THR A 744 -1.87 -10.29 -2.74
N LEU A 745 -1.28 -9.71 -3.78
CA LEU A 745 0.08 -10.02 -4.23
C LEU A 745 1.15 -9.59 -3.22
N GLN A 746 0.95 -8.48 -2.52
CA GLN A 746 1.84 -8.05 -1.44
C GLN A 746 1.76 -9.00 -0.24
N ILE A 747 0.57 -9.47 0.14
CA ILE A 747 0.45 -10.49 1.19
C ILE A 747 1.04 -11.83 0.74
N LEU A 748 0.89 -12.23 -0.52
CA LEU A 748 1.57 -13.42 -1.07
C LEU A 748 3.11 -13.29 -1.00
N LYS A 749 3.67 -12.10 -1.25
CA LYS A 749 5.11 -11.82 -1.05
C LYS A 749 5.52 -11.99 0.41
N LEU A 750 4.68 -11.53 1.34
CA LEU A 750 4.92 -11.71 2.77
C LEU A 750 4.86 -13.19 3.16
N MET A 751 3.85 -13.94 2.69
CA MET A 751 3.74 -15.38 2.95
C MET A 751 4.98 -16.14 2.46
N ASP A 752 5.42 -15.86 1.23
CA ASP A 752 6.65 -16.42 0.65
C ASP A 752 7.89 -16.11 1.51
N LYS A 753 8.03 -14.86 1.98
CA LYS A 753 9.11 -14.49 2.91
C LYS A 753 9.04 -15.25 4.22
N LEU A 754 7.87 -15.34 4.85
CA LEU A 754 7.68 -16.03 6.13
C LEU A 754 7.97 -17.53 6.01
N TRP A 755 7.58 -18.15 4.89
CA TRP A 755 7.92 -19.55 4.59
C TRP A 755 9.42 -19.73 4.40
N LYS A 756 10.09 -18.83 3.67
CA LYS A 756 11.55 -18.86 3.51
C LYS A 756 12.30 -18.60 4.82
N GLU A 757 11.82 -17.71 5.68
CA GLU A 757 12.35 -17.51 7.05
C GLU A 757 12.23 -18.79 7.91
N ALA A 758 11.27 -19.66 7.60
CA ALA A 758 11.10 -20.97 8.21
C ALA A 758 11.76 -22.12 7.41
N ASN A 759 12.67 -21.80 6.47
CA ASN A 759 13.37 -22.75 5.59
C ASN A 759 12.45 -23.58 4.68
N LEU A 760 11.31 -23.03 4.29
CA LEU A 760 10.33 -23.66 3.39
C LEU A 760 10.16 -22.81 2.12
N ASP A 761 10.93 -23.10 1.07
CA ASP A 761 10.77 -22.41 -0.22
C ASP A 761 9.68 -23.09 -1.07
N LEU A 762 8.46 -22.55 -1.00
CA LEU A 762 7.31 -23.06 -1.75
C LEU A 762 7.25 -22.55 -3.19
N ARG A 763 8.28 -21.87 -3.71
CA ARG A 763 8.36 -21.46 -5.12
C ARG A 763 7.18 -20.57 -5.56
N ILE A 764 6.72 -19.69 -4.67
CA ILE A 764 5.61 -18.77 -4.94
C ILE A 764 6.07 -17.71 -5.94
N LEU A 765 5.16 -17.34 -6.86
CA LEU A 765 5.43 -16.34 -7.89
C LEU A 765 4.46 -15.14 -7.75
N PRO A 766 4.77 -14.17 -6.88
CA PRO A 766 3.95 -12.99 -6.72
C PRO A 766 4.38 -11.90 -7.72
N TYR A 767 3.82 -11.97 -8.93
CA TYR A 767 4.10 -11.02 -10.02
C TYR A 767 3.76 -9.56 -9.64
N GLY A 768 4.37 -8.60 -10.34
CA GLY A 768 4.15 -7.18 -10.12
C GLY A 768 2.73 -6.73 -10.49
N CYS A 769 2.10 -5.96 -9.61
CA CYS A 769 0.86 -5.25 -9.88
C CYS A 769 0.95 -3.85 -9.26
N LEU A 770 0.52 -2.83 -10.00
CA LEU A 770 0.57 -1.44 -9.55
C LEU A 770 -0.62 -0.66 -10.09
N ALA A 771 -1.47 -0.17 -9.21
CA ALA A 771 -2.47 0.84 -9.50
C ALA A 771 -1.75 2.19 -9.73
N THR A 772 -2.11 2.86 -10.81
CA THR A 772 -1.47 4.12 -11.24
C THR A 772 -2.46 5.29 -11.27
N GLY A 773 -3.76 5.02 -11.11
CA GLY A 773 -4.84 6.01 -11.07
C GLY A 773 -6.18 5.39 -10.73
N ASP A 774 -7.26 6.17 -10.82
CA ASP A 774 -8.64 5.68 -10.65
C ASP A 774 -8.92 4.51 -11.61
N ARG A 775 -9.15 3.32 -11.05
CA ARG A 775 -9.42 2.07 -11.76
C ARG A 775 -8.46 1.81 -12.93
N SER A 776 -7.20 2.15 -12.77
CA SER A 776 -6.18 1.95 -13.80
C SER A 776 -4.85 1.54 -13.21
N GLY A 777 -4.11 0.72 -13.95
CA GLY A 777 -2.81 0.26 -13.52
C GLY A 777 -2.19 -0.78 -14.44
N LEU A 778 -1.11 -1.37 -13.95
CA LEU A 778 -0.24 -2.27 -14.68
C LEU A 778 -0.16 -3.62 -13.95
N ILE A 779 -0.02 -4.68 -14.74
CA ILE A 779 0.24 -6.04 -14.27
C ILE A 779 1.44 -6.57 -15.06
N GLU A 780 2.40 -7.17 -14.36
CA GLU A 780 3.54 -7.86 -14.96
C GLU A 780 3.08 -9.14 -15.66
N VAL A 781 3.57 -9.36 -16.88
CA VAL A 781 3.36 -10.64 -17.57
C VAL A 781 4.42 -11.63 -17.14
N VAL A 782 3.97 -12.77 -16.63
CA VAL A 782 4.83 -13.93 -16.44
C VAL A 782 5.00 -14.65 -17.78
N LEU A 783 6.22 -14.61 -18.32
CA LEU A 783 6.55 -15.25 -19.59
C LEU A 783 6.60 -16.78 -19.45
N LEU A 784 6.47 -17.46 -20.59
CA LEU A 784 6.49 -18.92 -20.69
C LEU A 784 5.46 -19.60 -19.77
N ALA A 785 4.35 -18.92 -19.50
CA ALA A 785 3.23 -19.41 -18.73
C ALA A 785 1.99 -19.52 -19.62
N ASP A 786 1.14 -20.51 -19.34
CA ASP A 786 -0.17 -20.61 -19.95
C ASP A 786 -1.24 -20.95 -18.90
N THR A 787 -2.49 -20.59 -19.21
CA THR A 787 -3.63 -20.94 -18.36
C THR A 787 -3.90 -22.44 -18.48
N ILE A 788 -4.37 -23.08 -17.40
CA ILE A 788 -4.78 -24.50 -17.45
C ILE A 788 -5.84 -24.71 -18.53
N ALA A 789 -6.74 -23.74 -18.68
CA ALA A 789 -7.75 -23.69 -19.73
C ALA A 789 -7.17 -23.87 -21.15
N ASN A 790 -6.13 -23.10 -21.47
CA ASN A 790 -5.49 -23.16 -22.77
C ASN A 790 -4.66 -24.44 -22.96
N ILE A 791 -3.99 -24.92 -21.91
CA ILE A 791 -3.25 -26.18 -21.94
C ILE A 791 -4.20 -27.35 -22.27
N GLN A 792 -5.36 -27.39 -21.60
CA GLN A 792 -6.39 -28.41 -21.86
C GLN A 792 -6.93 -28.30 -23.30
N LYS A 793 -7.27 -27.08 -23.78
CA LYS A 793 -7.76 -26.85 -25.15
C LYS A 793 -6.78 -27.30 -26.22
N THR A 794 -5.49 -26.96 -26.07
CA THR A 794 -4.45 -27.30 -27.05
C THR A 794 -4.15 -28.81 -27.10
N SER A 795 -4.43 -29.54 -26.02
CA SER A 795 -4.15 -30.97 -25.91
C SER A 795 -5.13 -31.90 -26.66
N SER A 796 -6.21 -31.39 -27.26
CA SER A 796 -7.21 -32.23 -27.94
C SER A 796 -7.89 -31.55 -29.14
N ASN A 797 -8.14 -32.32 -30.21
CA ASN A 797 -8.80 -31.83 -31.43
C ASN A 797 -10.33 -31.64 -31.30
N MET A 798 -10.92 -31.96 -30.13
CA MET A 798 -12.35 -31.81 -29.86
C MET A 798 -12.57 -30.94 -28.61
N THR A 799 -13.06 -29.71 -28.81
CA THR A 799 -13.27 -28.69 -27.75
C THR A 799 -14.19 -29.17 -26.62
N ALA A 800 -15.10 -30.11 -26.89
CA ALA A 800 -16.05 -30.65 -25.90
C ALA A 800 -15.45 -31.71 -24.95
N THR A 801 -14.36 -32.39 -25.34
CA THR A 801 -13.71 -33.46 -24.55
C THR A 801 -12.34 -33.06 -23.97
N ALA A 802 -11.79 -31.92 -24.41
CA ALA A 802 -10.53 -31.32 -23.94
C ALA A 802 -10.38 -31.23 -22.41
N ALA A 803 -11.44 -30.79 -21.73
CA ALA A 803 -11.45 -30.64 -20.27
C ALA A 803 -11.46 -31.98 -19.51
N PHE A 804 -11.73 -33.10 -20.18
CA PHE A 804 -11.71 -34.44 -19.58
C PHE A 804 -10.34 -35.11 -19.63
N ASN A 805 -9.38 -34.58 -20.40
CA ASN A 805 -8.04 -35.13 -20.51
C ASN A 805 -7.24 -34.87 -19.21
N LYS A 806 -7.27 -35.84 -18.29
CA LYS A 806 -6.53 -35.80 -17.02
C LYS A 806 -5.01 -35.71 -17.24
N ASP A 807 -4.52 -36.22 -18.37
CA ASP A 807 -3.10 -36.26 -18.70
C ASP A 807 -2.63 -34.96 -19.37
N ALA A 808 -3.53 -34.04 -19.76
CA ALA A 808 -3.17 -32.84 -20.54
C ALA A 808 -2.07 -31.99 -19.88
N LEU A 809 -2.23 -31.71 -18.59
CA LEU A 809 -1.29 -30.87 -17.84
C LEU A 809 0.07 -31.57 -17.66
N LEU A 810 0.04 -32.87 -17.33
CA LEU A 810 1.26 -33.66 -17.18
C LEU A 810 1.99 -33.84 -18.52
N ASN A 811 1.26 -34.07 -19.61
CA ASN A 811 1.82 -34.19 -20.96
C ASN A 811 2.42 -32.87 -21.44
N TRP A 812 1.79 -31.75 -21.13
CA TRP A 812 2.35 -30.43 -21.42
C TRP A 812 3.69 -30.22 -20.68
N LEU A 813 3.78 -30.60 -19.40
CA LEU A 813 5.04 -30.55 -18.66
C LEU A 813 6.11 -31.49 -19.23
N LYS A 814 5.72 -32.70 -19.66
CA LYS A 814 6.61 -33.66 -20.37
C LYS A 814 7.09 -33.15 -21.72
N GLU A 815 6.26 -32.38 -22.44
CA GLU A 815 6.63 -31.77 -23.72
C GLU A 815 7.67 -30.67 -23.53
N LYS A 816 7.54 -29.89 -22.44
CA LYS A 816 8.46 -28.77 -22.14
C LYS A 816 9.72 -29.20 -21.39
N ASN A 817 9.71 -30.36 -20.72
CA ASN A 817 10.81 -30.80 -19.87
C ASN A 817 11.13 -32.29 -20.09
N SER A 818 12.41 -32.61 -20.28
CA SER A 818 12.90 -33.97 -20.51
C SER A 818 13.91 -34.42 -19.44
N GLY A 819 13.94 -35.73 -19.15
CA GLY A 819 14.85 -36.32 -18.14
C GLY A 819 14.70 -35.67 -16.76
N ASP A 820 15.84 -35.34 -16.13
CA ASP A 820 15.91 -34.70 -14.80
C ASP A 820 15.18 -33.35 -14.72
N ALA A 821 15.01 -32.65 -15.85
CA ALA A 821 14.24 -31.40 -15.87
C ALA A 821 12.75 -31.63 -15.60
N LEU A 822 12.20 -32.79 -15.99
CA LEU A 822 10.81 -33.13 -15.70
C LEU A 822 10.59 -33.38 -14.21
N GLU A 823 11.51 -34.08 -13.54
CA GLU A 823 11.42 -34.30 -12.10
C GLU A 823 11.44 -32.98 -11.33
N ARG A 824 12.34 -32.07 -11.72
CA ARG A 824 12.37 -30.69 -11.19
C ARG A 824 11.07 -29.95 -11.45
N ALA A 825 10.53 -30.01 -12.66
CA ALA A 825 9.27 -29.33 -12.99
C ALA A 825 8.08 -29.87 -12.17
N ILE A 826 8.02 -31.17 -11.91
CA ILE A 826 6.99 -31.76 -11.04
C ILE A 826 7.19 -31.35 -9.58
N GLU A 827 8.42 -31.23 -9.11
CA GLU A 827 8.71 -30.73 -7.75
C GLU A 827 8.33 -29.24 -7.61
N GLU A 828 8.73 -28.39 -8.56
CA GLU A 828 8.31 -26.98 -8.64
C GLU A 828 6.79 -26.84 -8.65
N PHE A 829 6.10 -27.69 -9.43
CA PHE A 829 4.64 -27.76 -9.43
C PHE A 829 4.08 -28.13 -8.06
N THR A 830 4.66 -29.14 -7.40
CA THR A 830 4.19 -29.64 -6.10
C THR A 830 4.34 -28.59 -5.00
N LEU A 831 5.49 -27.93 -4.93
CA LEU A 831 5.80 -26.89 -3.94
C LEU A 831 4.91 -25.65 -4.14
N SER A 832 4.86 -25.13 -5.37
CA SER A 832 4.04 -23.96 -5.70
C SER A 832 2.54 -24.23 -5.53
N CYS A 833 2.07 -25.43 -5.91
CA CYS A 833 0.70 -25.84 -5.65
C CYS A 833 0.40 -25.89 -4.15
N ALA A 834 1.28 -26.43 -3.32
CA ALA A 834 1.08 -26.49 -1.87
C ALA A 834 0.95 -25.07 -1.27
N GLY A 835 1.88 -24.18 -1.64
CA GLY A 835 1.86 -22.80 -1.17
C GLY A 835 0.62 -22.01 -1.62
N TYR A 836 0.21 -22.10 -2.90
CA TYR A 836 -1.01 -21.43 -3.37
C TYR A 836 -2.29 -22.06 -2.79
N CYS A 837 -2.36 -23.37 -2.56
CA CYS A 837 -3.49 -24.00 -1.88
C CYS A 837 -3.68 -23.46 -0.47
N VAL A 838 -2.59 -23.31 0.30
CA VAL A 838 -2.63 -22.73 1.65
C VAL A 838 -2.94 -21.25 1.60
N ALA A 839 -2.28 -20.47 0.75
CA ALA A 839 -2.50 -19.03 0.64
C ALA A 839 -3.93 -18.67 0.24
N THR A 840 -4.49 -19.36 -0.76
CA THR A 840 -5.87 -19.11 -1.23
C THR A 840 -6.90 -19.49 -0.19
N TYR A 841 -6.66 -20.55 0.59
CA TYR A 841 -7.49 -20.93 1.74
C TYR A 841 -7.44 -19.87 2.85
N VAL A 842 -6.24 -19.47 3.29
CA VAL A 842 -6.06 -18.52 4.38
C VAL A 842 -6.67 -17.17 4.03
N LEU A 843 -6.39 -16.65 2.83
CA LEU A 843 -6.88 -15.36 2.35
C LEU A 843 -8.33 -15.41 1.83
N GLY A 844 -8.93 -16.59 1.71
CA GLY A 844 -10.29 -16.77 1.21
C GLY A 844 -10.46 -16.27 -0.22
N ILE A 845 -9.49 -16.55 -1.09
CA ILE A 845 -9.49 -16.12 -2.48
C ILE A 845 -10.50 -16.96 -3.26
N GLY A 846 -11.53 -16.30 -3.78
CA GLY A 846 -12.65 -16.94 -4.47
C GLY A 846 -12.61 -16.87 -6.00
N ASP A 847 -13.63 -17.44 -6.64
CA ASP A 847 -13.80 -17.56 -8.11
C ASP A 847 -12.58 -18.22 -8.78
N ARG A 848 -12.06 -19.30 -8.21
CA ARG A 848 -10.88 -20.01 -8.76
C ARG A 848 -11.29 -21.07 -9.77
N HIS A 849 -10.85 -20.87 -11.01
CA HIS A 849 -11.09 -21.76 -12.15
C HIS A 849 -9.86 -21.84 -13.06
N SER A 850 -9.89 -22.76 -14.01
CA SER A 850 -8.80 -23.06 -14.96
C SER A 850 -8.34 -21.88 -15.83
N ASP A 851 -9.18 -20.86 -16.07
CA ASP A 851 -8.76 -19.63 -16.76
C ASP A 851 -7.92 -18.69 -15.86
N ASN A 852 -8.05 -18.78 -14.53
CA ASN A 852 -7.40 -17.89 -13.55
C ASN A 852 -6.29 -18.60 -12.76
N ILE A 853 -5.86 -19.78 -13.21
CA ILE A 853 -4.71 -20.52 -12.70
C ILE A 853 -3.80 -20.83 -13.88
N MET A 854 -2.52 -20.48 -13.73
CA MET A 854 -1.50 -20.59 -14.76
C MET A 854 -0.36 -21.48 -14.31
N VAL A 855 0.32 -22.08 -15.28
CA VAL A 855 1.50 -22.93 -15.05
C VAL A 855 2.62 -22.47 -16.00
N ARG A 856 3.81 -22.27 -15.45
CA ARG A 856 5.03 -21.99 -16.22
C ARG A 856 5.58 -23.27 -16.84
N SER A 857 6.32 -23.13 -17.93
CA SER A 857 7.03 -24.26 -18.56
C SER A 857 7.99 -24.96 -17.60
N THR A 858 8.48 -24.24 -16.58
CA THR A 858 9.33 -24.77 -15.49
C THR A 858 8.56 -25.57 -14.44
N GLY A 859 7.23 -25.69 -14.53
CA GLY A 859 6.38 -26.41 -13.58
C GLY A 859 5.70 -25.55 -12.53
N GLN A 860 6.18 -24.33 -12.27
CA GLN A 860 5.61 -23.45 -11.25
C GLN A 860 4.15 -23.08 -11.55
N LEU A 861 3.26 -23.36 -10.60
CA LEU A 861 1.85 -22.99 -10.62
C LEU A 861 1.66 -21.65 -9.92
N PHE A 862 0.80 -20.79 -10.48
CA PHE A 862 0.42 -19.53 -9.83
C PHE A 862 -1.01 -19.11 -10.18
N HIS A 863 -1.61 -18.34 -9.29
CA HIS A 863 -2.97 -17.81 -9.44
C HIS A 863 -2.91 -16.38 -9.97
N ILE A 864 -3.93 -15.99 -10.74
CA ILE A 864 -4.11 -14.62 -11.26
C ILE A 864 -5.53 -14.11 -10.95
N ASP A 865 -5.75 -12.80 -11.12
CA ASP A 865 -7.07 -12.14 -11.01
C ASP A 865 -7.71 -12.31 -9.62
N PHE A 866 -7.30 -11.48 -8.66
CA PHE A 866 -7.66 -11.59 -7.24
C PHE A 866 -8.85 -10.70 -6.86
N GLY A 867 -9.86 -10.63 -7.73
CA GLY A 867 -11.01 -9.74 -7.53
C GLY A 867 -11.95 -10.10 -6.37
N HIS A 868 -11.75 -11.24 -5.69
CA HIS A 868 -12.54 -11.69 -4.55
C HIS A 868 -11.66 -12.32 -3.45
N ILE A 869 -11.63 -11.74 -2.24
CA ILE A 869 -10.84 -12.15 -1.07
C ILE A 869 -11.70 -12.19 0.21
N LEU A 870 -11.14 -12.72 1.30
CA LEU A 870 -11.76 -12.81 2.63
C LEU A 870 -13.12 -13.52 2.65
N GLY A 871 -13.33 -14.47 1.73
CA GLY A 871 -14.56 -15.26 1.68
C GLY A 871 -15.76 -14.56 1.03
N ASN A 872 -15.56 -13.43 0.36
CA ASN A 872 -16.56 -12.72 -0.43
C ASN A 872 -16.86 -13.44 -1.77
N PHE A 873 -17.37 -14.67 -1.68
CA PHE A 873 -17.64 -15.53 -2.83
C PHE A 873 -18.87 -15.07 -3.63
N LYS A 874 -18.78 -15.09 -4.96
CA LYS A 874 -19.93 -14.81 -5.85
C LYS A 874 -21.09 -15.77 -5.56
N SER A 875 -22.30 -15.23 -5.43
CA SER A 875 -23.53 -16.01 -5.33
C SER A 875 -24.30 -16.01 -6.65
N LYS A 876 -24.91 -17.14 -7.02
CA LYS A 876 -25.84 -17.24 -8.14
C LYS A 876 -27.14 -17.87 -7.63
N PHE A 877 -28.27 -17.19 -7.83
CA PHE A 877 -29.59 -17.61 -7.31
C PHE A 877 -29.63 -17.88 -5.79
N GLY A 878 -28.84 -17.13 -5.00
CA GLY A 878 -28.80 -17.28 -3.53
C GLY A 878 -27.93 -18.44 -3.02
N ILE A 879 -27.29 -19.21 -3.90
CA ILE A 879 -26.31 -20.25 -3.55
C ILE A 879 -24.91 -19.70 -3.81
N LYS A 880 -24.00 -19.78 -2.82
CA LYS A 880 -22.58 -19.47 -3.00
C LYS A 880 -21.99 -20.42 -4.07
N ARG A 881 -21.33 -19.87 -5.10
CA ARG A 881 -20.74 -20.69 -6.18
C ARG A 881 -19.66 -21.64 -5.65
N GLU A 882 -18.91 -21.22 -4.64
CA GLU A 882 -17.87 -22.02 -4.01
C GLU A 882 -18.39 -22.61 -2.70
N ARG A 883 -18.36 -23.95 -2.63
CA ARG A 883 -18.78 -24.73 -1.45
C ARG A 883 -17.61 -25.21 -0.60
N VAL A 884 -16.40 -25.26 -1.18
CA VAL A 884 -15.17 -25.75 -0.53
C VAL A 884 -14.15 -24.62 -0.47
N PRO A 885 -13.60 -24.30 0.72
CA PRO A 885 -12.64 -23.21 0.89
C PRO A 885 -11.21 -23.60 0.44
N PHE A 886 -10.92 -24.89 0.26
CA PHE A 886 -9.62 -25.40 -0.16
C PHE A 886 -9.74 -26.01 -1.57
N ILE A 887 -8.99 -25.48 -2.54
CA ILE A 887 -9.09 -25.89 -3.94
C ILE A 887 -7.98 -26.87 -4.26
N LEU A 888 -8.35 -28.15 -4.39
CA LEU A 888 -7.49 -29.21 -4.86
C LEU A 888 -8.21 -29.96 -5.98
N THR A 889 -7.70 -29.88 -7.21
CA THR A 889 -8.33 -30.55 -8.35
C THR A 889 -7.68 -31.90 -8.63
N HIS A 890 -8.45 -32.80 -9.25
CA HIS A 890 -7.92 -34.09 -9.70
C HIS A 890 -6.73 -33.92 -10.67
N ASP A 891 -6.68 -32.85 -11.45
CA ASP A 891 -5.59 -32.61 -12.42
C ASP A 891 -4.27 -32.32 -11.69
N PHE A 892 -4.31 -31.62 -10.55
CA PHE A 892 -3.13 -31.34 -9.72
C PHE A 892 -2.62 -32.61 -9.05
N ILE A 893 -3.52 -33.38 -8.47
CA ILE A 893 -3.19 -34.66 -7.83
C ILE A 893 -2.51 -35.59 -8.84
N HIS A 894 -3.02 -35.64 -10.07
CA HIS A 894 -2.46 -36.47 -11.13
C HIS A 894 -1.02 -36.05 -11.51
N VAL A 895 -0.72 -34.75 -11.58
CA VAL A 895 0.65 -34.26 -11.81
C VAL A 895 1.57 -34.61 -10.65
N ILE A 896 1.16 -34.36 -9.40
CA ILE A 896 1.93 -34.64 -8.18
C ILE A 896 2.24 -36.14 -8.07
N GLN A 897 1.28 -37.00 -8.43
CA GLN A 897 1.44 -38.45 -8.44
C GLN A 897 2.21 -38.98 -9.67
N GLN A 898 2.63 -38.10 -10.59
CA GLN A 898 3.30 -38.46 -11.84
C GLN A 898 2.46 -39.42 -12.71
N GLY A 899 1.13 -39.29 -12.64
CA GLY A 899 0.17 -40.15 -13.31
C GLY A 899 0.03 -41.56 -12.72
N LYS A 900 0.68 -41.86 -11.60
CA LYS A 900 0.62 -43.17 -10.93
C LYS A 900 -0.30 -43.10 -9.70
N THR A 901 -1.48 -43.69 -9.78
CA THR A 901 -2.47 -43.72 -8.67
C THR A 901 -1.94 -44.32 -7.36
N ALA A 902 -0.85 -45.11 -7.42
CA ALA A 902 -0.23 -45.74 -6.26
C ALA A 902 0.92 -44.93 -5.60
N ASN A 903 1.26 -43.73 -6.09
CA ASN A 903 2.36 -42.93 -5.54
C ASN A 903 1.95 -42.14 -4.29
N THR A 904 1.71 -42.87 -3.19
CA THR A 904 1.28 -42.29 -1.90
C THR A 904 2.37 -41.44 -1.24
N GLN A 905 3.66 -41.71 -1.52
CA GLN A 905 4.78 -40.99 -0.93
C GLN A 905 4.85 -39.53 -1.40
N LYS A 906 4.78 -39.27 -2.71
CA LYS A 906 4.80 -37.90 -3.26
C LYS A 906 3.58 -37.10 -2.82
N PHE A 907 2.40 -37.72 -2.81
CA PHE A 907 1.20 -37.05 -2.30
C PHE A 907 1.25 -36.81 -0.78
N GLY A 908 1.87 -37.73 -0.01
CA GLY A 908 2.14 -37.53 1.41
C GLY A 908 3.07 -36.35 1.68
N SER A 909 4.11 -36.18 0.86
CA SER A 909 5.03 -35.03 0.93
C SER A 909 4.30 -33.71 0.63
N PHE A 910 3.45 -33.69 -0.40
CA PHE A 910 2.59 -32.54 -0.71
C PHE A 910 1.67 -32.15 0.47
N ARG A 911 1.07 -33.14 1.13
CA ARG A 911 0.25 -32.90 2.34
C ARG A 911 1.11 -32.30 3.45
N GLN A 912 2.31 -32.82 3.68
CA GLN A 912 3.23 -32.30 4.69
C GLN A 912 3.60 -30.84 4.42
N TYR A 913 3.94 -30.50 3.17
CA TYR A 913 4.23 -29.09 2.80
C TYR A 913 3.02 -28.18 3.07
N CYS A 914 1.79 -28.61 2.76
CA CYS A 914 0.59 -27.85 3.09
C CYS A 914 0.41 -27.64 4.60
N GLU A 915 0.65 -28.69 5.40
CA GLU A 915 0.52 -28.65 6.86
C GLU A 915 1.57 -27.71 7.50
N GLU A 916 2.84 -27.82 7.08
CA GLU A 916 3.93 -26.96 7.56
C GLU A 916 3.70 -25.49 7.15
N ALA A 917 3.34 -25.24 5.90
CA ALA A 917 3.05 -23.90 5.40
C ALA A 917 1.92 -23.23 6.18
N TYR A 918 0.85 -23.97 6.50
CA TYR A 918 -0.27 -23.47 7.30
C TYR A 918 0.17 -23.05 8.71
N LEU A 919 0.96 -23.89 9.38
CA LEU A 919 1.46 -23.61 10.74
C LEU A 919 2.39 -22.40 10.77
N VAL A 920 3.23 -22.21 9.74
CA VAL A 920 4.10 -21.02 9.65
C VAL A 920 3.26 -19.74 9.54
N LEU A 921 2.22 -19.72 8.69
CA LEU A 921 1.33 -18.56 8.58
C LEU A 921 0.58 -18.30 9.88
N ARG A 922 0.13 -19.35 10.55
CA ARG A 922 -0.59 -19.27 11.81
C ARG A 922 0.24 -18.60 12.91
N ARG A 923 1.52 -18.97 13.06
CA ARG A 923 2.45 -18.33 14.01
C ARG A 923 2.64 -16.84 13.75
N ASN A 924 2.44 -16.40 12.51
CA ASN A 924 2.54 -15.01 12.07
C ASN A 924 1.16 -14.37 11.84
N GLY A 925 0.08 -14.97 12.36
CA GLY A 925 -1.30 -14.54 12.10
C GLY A 925 -1.57 -13.11 12.53
N ASN A 926 -0.98 -12.67 13.65
CA ASN A 926 -1.11 -11.30 14.16
C ASN A 926 -0.60 -10.28 13.14
N LEU A 927 0.56 -10.49 12.53
CA LEU A 927 1.11 -9.60 11.51
C LEU A 927 0.18 -9.51 10.29
N ILE A 928 -0.32 -10.65 9.81
CA ILE A 928 -1.25 -10.68 8.65
C ILE A 928 -2.51 -9.89 9.00
N ILE A 929 -3.10 -10.13 10.17
CA ILE A 929 -4.28 -9.40 10.65
C ILE A 929 -4.02 -7.90 10.75
N THR A 930 -2.91 -7.48 11.35
CA THR A 930 -2.52 -6.08 11.46
C THR A 930 -2.44 -5.44 10.08
N LEU A 931 -1.82 -6.08 9.09
CA LEU A 931 -1.72 -5.52 7.73
C LEU A 931 -3.08 -5.35 7.06
N PHE A 932 -4.05 -6.25 7.30
CA PHE A 932 -5.42 -6.07 6.84
C PHE A 932 -6.17 -4.99 7.62
N ALA A 933 -5.94 -4.86 8.93
CA ALA A 933 -6.52 -3.79 9.75
C ALA A 933 -6.08 -2.40 9.28
N LEU A 934 -4.81 -2.22 8.94
CA LEU A 934 -4.28 -0.97 8.39
C LEU A 934 -4.84 -0.63 6.98
N MET A 935 -5.45 -1.60 6.28
CA MET A 935 -6.05 -1.41 4.96
C MET A 935 -7.54 -1.06 4.99
N LEU A 936 -8.20 -1.02 6.15
CA LEU A 936 -9.63 -0.70 6.26
C LEU A 936 -9.97 0.69 5.68
N THR A 937 -9.06 1.66 5.75
CA THR A 937 -9.24 3.00 5.15
C THR A 937 -9.02 3.07 3.66
N ALA A 938 -8.49 2.03 3.03
CA ALA A 938 -8.25 2.04 1.58
C ALA A 938 -9.56 2.16 0.77
N GLY A 939 -10.69 1.83 1.39
CA GLY A 939 -11.99 1.82 0.72
C GLY A 939 -12.07 0.70 -0.32
N LEU A 940 -11.51 -0.47 0.01
CA LEU A 940 -11.65 -1.66 -0.80
C LEU A 940 -13.06 -2.24 -0.59
N PRO A 941 -13.79 -2.63 -1.65
CA PRO A 941 -15.17 -3.12 -1.52
C PRO A 941 -15.35 -4.34 -0.61
N GLU A 942 -14.30 -5.13 -0.43
CA GLU A 942 -14.32 -6.40 0.30
C GLU A 942 -13.59 -6.35 1.65
N LEU A 943 -13.12 -5.16 2.03
CA LEU A 943 -12.46 -4.88 3.30
C LEU A 943 -12.95 -3.53 3.81
N THR A 944 -14.11 -3.57 4.46
CA THR A 944 -14.87 -2.41 4.90
C THR A 944 -14.98 -2.32 6.42
N SER A 945 -14.87 -3.45 7.10
CA SER A 945 -15.07 -3.55 8.54
C SER A 945 -14.14 -4.57 9.18
N VAL A 946 -14.04 -4.53 10.50
CA VAL A 946 -13.30 -5.53 11.29
C VAL A 946 -13.87 -6.93 11.12
N LYS A 947 -15.16 -7.07 10.75
CA LYS A 947 -15.77 -8.38 10.46
C LYS A 947 -15.18 -9.06 9.23
N ASP A 948 -14.73 -8.29 8.24
CA ASP A 948 -14.08 -8.87 7.06
C ASP A 948 -12.75 -9.53 7.45
N ILE A 949 -12.05 -8.95 8.44
CA ILE A 949 -10.79 -9.46 9.00
C ILE A 949 -11.03 -10.72 9.86
N GLN A 950 -12.23 -10.89 10.44
CA GLN A 950 -12.58 -12.10 11.20
C GLN A 950 -12.42 -13.38 10.37
N TYR A 951 -12.58 -13.31 9.05
CA TYR A 951 -12.31 -14.44 8.16
C TYR A 951 -10.90 -15.01 8.35
N LEU A 952 -9.88 -14.16 8.48
CA LEU A 952 -8.49 -14.58 8.65
C LEU A 952 -8.27 -15.28 9.99
N LYS A 953 -8.92 -14.82 11.04
CA LYS A 953 -8.88 -15.47 12.36
C LYS A 953 -9.48 -16.86 12.30
N ASP A 954 -10.61 -16.99 11.62
CA ASP A 954 -11.34 -18.25 11.48
C ASP A 954 -10.56 -19.24 10.60
N SER A 955 -9.94 -18.76 9.52
CA SER A 955 -9.15 -19.59 8.59
C SER A 955 -7.83 -20.07 9.23
N LEU A 956 -7.15 -19.22 9.99
CA LEU A 956 -5.94 -19.57 10.76
C LEU A 956 -6.24 -20.24 12.11
N ALA A 957 -7.52 -20.32 12.49
CA ALA A 957 -8.01 -20.87 13.75
C ALA A 957 -7.28 -20.32 14.99
N LEU A 958 -7.00 -19.01 15.04
CA LEU A 958 -6.16 -18.37 16.07
C LEU A 958 -6.59 -18.64 17.52
N GLY A 959 -7.88 -18.82 17.77
CA GLY A 959 -8.41 -19.19 19.09
C GLY A 959 -8.22 -20.66 19.51
N LYS A 960 -7.55 -21.50 18.72
CA LYS A 960 -7.28 -22.92 19.03
C LYS A 960 -5.80 -23.15 19.31
N THR A 961 -5.46 -24.33 19.86
CA THR A 961 -4.08 -24.81 19.93
C THR A 961 -3.56 -25.20 18.54
N ASP A 962 -2.24 -25.28 18.37
CA ASP A 962 -1.64 -25.69 17.09
C ASP A 962 -2.10 -27.09 16.64
N ASP A 963 -2.23 -28.04 17.59
CA ASP A 963 -2.71 -29.39 17.30
C ASP A 963 -4.16 -29.42 16.82
N ASP A 964 -5.04 -28.65 17.46
CA ASP A 964 -6.46 -28.63 17.09
C ASP A 964 -6.71 -27.82 15.81
N ALA A 965 -5.94 -26.75 15.58
CA ALA A 965 -5.93 -26.03 14.31
C ALA A 965 -5.46 -26.95 13.17
N LEU A 966 -4.40 -27.73 13.39
CA LEU A 966 -3.90 -28.68 12.40
C LEU A 966 -4.90 -29.81 12.11
N LYS A 967 -5.58 -30.35 13.13
CA LYS A 967 -6.68 -31.32 12.92
C LYS A 967 -7.80 -30.75 12.05
N GLN A 968 -8.21 -29.50 12.30
CA GLN A 968 -9.21 -28.82 11.49
C GLN A 968 -8.73 -28.62 10.04
N PHE A 969 -7.47 -28.19 9.86
CA PHE A 969 -6.88 -28.04 8.53
C PHE A 969 -6.82 -29.38 7.78
N ARG A 970 -6.39 -30.46 8.44
CA ARG A 970 -6.39 -31.83 7.88
C ARG A 970 -7.79 -32.27 7.43
N GLN A 971 -8.81 -32.00 8.25
CA GLN A 971 -10.19 -32.30 7.88
C GLN A 971 -10.59 -31.53 6.60
N LYS A 972 -10.25 -30.24 6.50
CA LYS A 972 -10.54 -29.42 5.31
C LYS A 972 -9.79 -29.90 4.07
N PHE A 973 -8.55 -30.34 4.24
CA PHE A 973 -7.75 -30.94 3.18
C PHE A 973 -8.38 -32.25 2.69
N ASP A 974 -8.79 -33.14 3.60
CA ASP A 974 -9.41 -34.42 3.26
C ASP A 974 -10.82 -34.22 2.63
N GLU A 975 -11.57 -33.19 3.05
CA GLU A 975 -12.81 -32.75 2.40
C GLU A 975 -12.57 -32.33 0.95
N ALA A 976 -11.56 -31.49 0.70
CA ALA A 976 -11.21 -31.06 -0.64
C ALA A 976 -10.72 -32.21 -1.53
N LEU A 977 -10.00 -33.18 -0.97
CA LEU A 977 -9.60 -34.39 -1.68
C LEU A 977 -10.82 -35.22 -2.13
N ARG A 978 -11.82 -35.39 -1.25
CA ARG A 978 -13.09 -36.06 -1.60
C ARG A 978 -13.88 -35.32 -2.68
N GLU A 979 -13.87 -33.99 -2.65
CA GLU A 979 -14.59 -33.15 -3.62
C GLU A 979 -13.78 -32.79 -4.89
N SER A 980 -12.54 -33.26 -5.02
CA SER A 980 -11.63 -32.93 -6.12
C SER A 980 -12.18 -33.20 -7.53
N TRP A 981 -13.03 -34.23 -7.67
CA TRP A 981 -13.75 -34.53 -8.92
C TRP A 981 -14.87 -33.52 -9.19
N THR A 982 -15.61 -33.14 -8.15
CA THR A 982 -16.70 -32.15 -8.22
C THR A 982 -16.16 -30.78 -8.62
N THR A 983 -15.00 -30.38 -8.08
CA THR A 983 -14.31 -29.13 -8.45
C THR A 983 -13.94 -29.12 -9.94
N LYS A 984 -13.45 -30.24 -10.48
CA LYS A 984 -13.15 -30.37 -11.93
C LYS A 984 -14.41 -30.20 -12.78
N VAL A 985 -15.54 -30.79 -12.37
CA VAL A 985 -16.82 -30.63 -13.08
C VAL A 985 -17.30 -29.18 -13.06
N ASN A 986 -17.12 -28.46 -11.95
CA ASN A 986 -17.46 -27.04 -11.85
C ASN A 986 -16.62 -26.17 -12.79
N TRP A 987 -15.30 -26.43 -12.90
CA TRP A 987 -14.42 -25.75 -13.85
C TRP A 987 -14.84 -25.97 -15.30
N MET A 988 -15.30 -27.19 -15.63
CA MET A 988 -15.85 -27.49 -16.95
C MET A 988 -17.15 -26.72 -17.24
N ALA A 989 -18.07 -26.66 -16.28
CA ALA A 989 -19.31 -25.88 -16.43
C ALA A 989 -19.01 -24.39 -16.64
N HIS A 990 -17.95 -23.87 -16.00
CA HIS A 990 -17.44 -22.52 -16.24
C HIS A 990 -16.93 -22.36 -17.69
N HIS A 991 -16.09 -23.28 -18.18
CA HIS A 991 -15.61 -23.25 -19.56
C HIS A 991 -16.73 -23.27 -20.61
N LEU A 992 -17.73 -24.13 -20.44
CA LEU A 992 -18.87 -24.22 -21.36
C LEU A 992 -19.70 -22.93 -21.38
N ALA A 993 -19.84 -22.26 -20.24
CA ALA A 993 -20.57 -20.99 -20.13
C ALA A 993 -19.81 -19.79 -20.74
N HIS A 994 -18.49 -19.87 -20.88
CA HIS A 994 -17.64 -18.82 -21.46
C HIS A 994 -17.26 -19.08 -22.94
N ALA A 995 -17.50 -20.29 -23.45
CA ALA A 995 -17.29 -20.65 -24.86
C ALA A 995 -18.47 -20.27 -25.79
N SER A 996 -19.62 -19.90 -25.24
CA SER A 996 -20.84 -19.50 -25.98
C SER A 996 -20.84 -18.05 -26.41
#